data_AF-A0A0E0K124-F1
#
_entry.id   AF-A0A0E0K124-F1
#
_cell.length_a   1.000
_cell.length_b   1.000
_cell.length_c   1.000
_cell.angle_alpha   90.00
_cell.angle_beta   90.00
_cell.angle_gamma   90.00
#
_symmetry.space_group_name_H-M   'P 1'
#
loop_
_entity.id
_entity.type
_entity.pdbx_description
1 polymer ?
#
loop_
_entity_poly.entity_id
_entity_poly.type
_entity_poly.pdbx_seq_one_letter_code
_entity_poly.pdbx_strand_id
1 'polypeptide(L)'
;MVFGQVVIGPPGSGKTTYCNGMSQFLSLIGRKVAVVNLDPANDVLPYECAINIENLIKLSDVMSEHSLGPNGGLVYCLDYLEKNIDWLEEKLEPLIEDHYLLFDFPGQVELFFLHSNTRNIINKLIKKLNLRLTAVHLIDAHLCCDPGKYVSALLLSLSTMLHMELPHINVLSKIDLIENYGNLAFNLNFYTDVEDLSYLQRHLDQDPRSAKYRKLTKELCDVIDDFGLVNFTTLDIQDKESVGNLVKLIDKSNGYIFSSIDSSVCCLALAQRAASCGSRRRREGTEGEENHARLLCSPAMASSRAFALLLPLLLLASAASCAHSEAEAVLTLDAGNFTEVVGAHDFIVVEFYAPWCGHCNQLAPEYEEAAAALRSHDPPIVLAKVDASADRNRDLAGKHDVQGYPTIRILRGRGASSHDYAGPRDAAGIVAYLKRQAGPASVEIATSPPVGVFPELSGGEFESFMAVAEKMRGDYDFRHTTDAGVLPRGDRTARGPLVRLFKPFDELFVDSQEFDRDALEKFIEASGFPTVVTFDTGPANQKYLLKYFDNAGTKAMLFLSFSDDRAEAFRTQFHEAAKQYSANNISFLIGDVTASQGALQYFGLKESDVPLIFILASKSKYIKPTVEPDQVLPYLKEYTDGTLAPHVKSEPIPEVNDQPVKTVVADNLREVVFNSGKNVLLEFYAPWCGHCHKLAPILEEVAVSLKDDEDVVIAKMDGTANDVPSDFAVEGYPSMYFYSSGGNLLPYDGRTAEEIIDFITKNKGSRPGEATTTESVKDELGSWELQVSKYM
;
A
#
# COMPACT_ATOMS: atom_id res chain seq x y z
N MET A 1 -16.77 -12.45 -12.64
CA MET A 1 -15.45 -12.04 -13.16
C MET A 1 -14.41 -12.94 -12.51
N VAL A 2 -13.46 -13.47 -13.27
CA VAL A 2 -12.59 -14.57 -12.81
C VAL A 2 -11.18 -14.05 -12.59
N PHE A 3 -10.57 -14.49 -11.50
CA PHE A 3 -9.23 -14.07 -11.11
C PHE A 3 -8.28 -15.25 -11.14
N GLY A 4 -7.00 -14.97 -11.39
CA GLY A 4 -6.00 -16.02 -11.43
C GLY A 4 -4.56 -15.53 -11.41
N GLN A 5 -3.65 -16.51 -11.40
CA GLN A 5 -2.21 -16.32 -11.39
C GLN A 5 -1.58 -17.05 -12.56
N VAL A 6 -0.67 -16.38 -13.26
CA VAL A 6 0.18 -16.96 -14.31
C VAL A 6 1.56 -17.17 -13.71
N VAL A 7 1.87 -18.42 -13.35
CA VAL A 7 3.08 -18.77 -12.59
C VAL A 7 4.21 -19.10 -13.56
N ILE A 8 5.23 -18.25 -13.59
CA ILE A 8 6.33 -18.30 -14.57
C ILE A 8 7.69 -18.18 -13.87
N GLY A 9 8.75 -18.47 -14.61
CA GLY A 9 10.14 -18.33 -14.13
C GLY A 9 11.08 -19.46 -14.52
N PRO A 10 12.38 -19.31 -14.26
CA PRO A 10 13.43 -20.23 -14.65
C PRO A 10 13.25 -21.67 -14.14
N PRO A 11 13.95 -22.64 -14.73
CA PRO A 11 13.90 -24.01 -14.26
C PRO A 11 14.45 -24.07 -12.83
N GLY A 12 13.78 -24.84 -11.98
CA GLY A 12 14.18 -24.97 -10.58
C GLY A 12 13.65 -23.89 -9.64
N SER A 13 13.00 -22.81 -10.09
CA SER A 13 12.45 -21.77 -9.20
C SER A 13 11.24 -22.19 -8.35
N GLY A 14 10.79 -23.45 -8.46
CA GLY A 14 9.73 -23.98 -7.59
C GLY A 14 8.29 -23.68 -8.04
N LYS A 15 8.03 -23.39 -9.32
CA LYS A 15 6.69 -23.12 -9.87
C LYS A 15 5.63 -24.16 -9.51
N THR A 16 5.88 -25.44 -9.77
CA THR A 16 4.93 -26.51 -9.44
C THR A 16 4.72 -26.65 -7.92
N THR A 17 5.78 -26.48 -7.12
CA THR A 17 5.69 -26.46 -5.65
C THR A 17 4.84 -25.27 -5.17
N TYR A 18 5.02 -24.10 -5.79
CA TYR A 18 4.23 -22.92 -5.55
C TYR A 18 2.75 -23.17 -5.87
N CYS A 19 2.43 -23.71 -7.05
CA CYS A 19 1.05 -24.02 -7.43
C CYS A 19 0.39 -25.00 -6.44
N ASN A 20 1.14 -26.00 -5.96
CA ASN A 20 0.65 -26.90 -4.92
C ASN A 20 0.35 -26.16 -3.60
N GLY A 21 1.34 -25.47 -3.03
CA GLY A 21 1.17 -24.77 -1.75
C GLY A 21 0.12 -23.65 -1.81
N MET A 22 0.11 -22.89 -2.90
CA MET A 22 -0.84 -21.81 -3.14
C MET A 22 -2.27 -22.34 -3.30
N SER A 23 -2.48 -23.44 -4.04
CA SER A 23 -3.82 -24.02 -4.18
C SER A 23 -4.37 -24.52 -2.84
N GLN A 24 -3.53 -25.13 -2.01
CA GLN A 24 -3.90 -25.55 -0.65
C GLN A 24 -4.23 -24.34 0.23
N PHE A 25 -3.38 -23.30 0.22
CA PHE A 25 -3.61 -22.08 1.00
C PHE A 25 -4.91 -21.36 0.60
N LEU A 26 -5.12 -21.14 -0.71
CA LEU A 26 -6.32 -20.50 -1.23
C LEU A 26 -7.59 -21.31 -0.90
N SER A 27 -7.49 -22.65 -0.93
CA SER A 27 -8.59 -23.53 -0.50
C SER A 27 -8.88 -23.41 1.00
N LEU A 28 -7.85 -23.30 1.84
CA LEU A 28 -7.99 -23.12 3.29
C LEU A 28 -8.68 -21.81 3.66
N ILE A 29 -8.48 -20.75 2.88
CA ILE A 29 -9.19 -19.46 3.06
C ILE A 29 -10.56 -19.43 2.37
N GLY A 30 -11.04 -20.57 1.87
CA GLY A 30 -12.39 -20.75 1.35
C GLY A 30 -12.58 -20.47 -0.14
N ARG A 31 -11.51 -20.32 -0.93
CA ARG A 31 -11.61 -20.16 -2.39
C ARG A 31 -11.65 -21.52 -3.07
N LYS A 32 -12.51 -21.68 -4.07
CA LYS A 32 -12.39 -22.81 -5.00
C LYS A 32 -11.26 -22.50 -5.96
N VAL A 33 -10.34 -23.44 -6.15
CA VAL A 33 -9.13 -23.23 -6.96
C VAL A 33 -9.04 -24.31 -8.01
N ALA A 34 -8.74 -23.92 -9.25
CA ALA A 34 -8.44 -24.86 -10.32
C ALA A 34 -7.00 -24.63 -10.80
N VAL A 35 -6.17 -25.68 -10.71
CA VAL A 35 -4.79 -25.66 -11.20
C VAL A 35 -4.75 -26.20 -12.63
N VAL A 36 -4.20 -25.41 -13.53
CA VAL A 36 -4.06 -25.67 -14.97
C VAL A 36 -2.57 -25.91 -15.25
N ASN A 37 -2.19 -27.16 -15.50
CA ASN A 37 -0.83 -27.51 -15.88
C ASN A 37 -0.60 -27.25 -17.37
N LEU A 38 0.27 -26.28 -17.67
CA LEU A 38 0.75 -25.97 -19.02
C LEU A 38 2.22 -26.36 -19.22
N ASP A 39 2.86 -26.99 -18.23
CA ASP A 39 4.19 -27.59 -18.37
C ASP A 39 4.09 -29.06 -18.86
N PRO A 40 4.40 -29.35 -20.14
CA PRO A 40 4.35 -30.72 -20.67
C PRO A 40 5.60 -31.54 -20.31
N ALA A 41 6.57 -30.98 -19.58
CA ALA A 41 7.71 -31.71 -19.03
C ALA A 41 7.49 -32.20 -17.59
N ASN A 42 6.32 -31.93 -17.01
CA ASN A 42 6.04 -32.22 -15.62
C ASN A 42 5.31 -33.57 -15.46
N ASP A 43 6.10 -34.64 -15.43
CA ASP A 43 5.61 -36.02 -15.41
C ASP A 43 4.90 -36.41 -14.09
N VAL A 44 5.10 -35.65 -13.01
CA VAL A 44 4.56 -35.95 -11.66
C VAL A 44 3.99 -34.69 -11.03
N LEU A 45 2.67 -34.52 -11.15
CA LEU A 45 1.95 -33.39 -10.55
C LEU A 45 1.66 -33.65 -9.06
N PRO A 46 2.11 -32.77 -8.15
CA PRO A 46 1.87 -32.91 -6.70
C PRO A 46 0.50 -32.41 -6.24
N TYR A 47 -0.35 -31.96 -7.17
CA TYR A 47 -1.68 -31.38 -6.92
C TYR A 47 -2.75 -32.02 -7.82
N GLU A 48 -4.01 -31.84 -7.44
CA GLU A 48 -5.15 -32.21 -8.30
C GLU A 48 -5.23 -31.24 -9.49
N CYS A 49 -4.92 -31.77 -10.68
CA CYS A 49 -4.84 -30.99 -11.90
C CYS A 49 -6.21 -30.95 -12.60
N ALA A 50 -6.79 -29.76 -12.74
CA ALA A 50 -8.07 -29.57 -13.41
C ALA A 50 -7.95 -29.71 -14.93
N ILE A 51 -6.86 -29.18 -15.50
CA ILE A 51 -6.55 -29.24 -16.93
C ILE A 51 -5.06 -29.51 -17.10
N ASN A 52 -4.72 -30.57 -17.82
CA ASN A 52 -3.32 -30.93 -18.11
C ASN A 52 -3.07 -30.88 -19.62
N ILE A 53 -2.08 -30.07 -20.04
CA ILE A 53 -1.64 -29.93 -21.44
C ILE A 53 -1.22 -31.27 -22.08
N GLU A 54 -0.76 -32.26 -21.29
CA GLU A 54 -0.42 -33.59 -21.83
C GLU A 54 -1.60 -34.32 -22.48
N ASN A 55 -2.83 -33.94 -22.13
CA ASN A 55 -4.04 -34.47 -22.78
C ASN A 55 -4.23 -33.93 -24.21
N LEU A 56 -3.54 -32.84 -24.56
CA LEU A 56 -3.50 -32.27 -25.90
C LEU A 56 -2.22 -32.68 -26.64
N ILE A 57 -1.05 -32.49 -26.00
CA ILE A 57 0.25 -32.74 -26.61
C ILE A 57 1.29 -33.16 -25.56
N LYS A 58 2.05 -34.22 -25.85
CA LYS A 58 3.09 -34.74 -24.97
C LYS A 58 4.47 -34.35 -25.48
N LEU A 59 5.34 -33.91 -24.57
CA LEU A 59 6.69 -33.50 -24.91
C LEU A 59 7.52 -34.66 -25.50
N SER A 60 7.38 -35.87 -24.94
CA SER A 60 8.07 -37.07 -25.42
C SER A 60 7.77 -37.37 -26.89
N ASP A 61 6.49 -37.25 -27.26
CA ASP A 61 6.00 -37.59 -28.59
C ASP A 61 6.55 -36.57 -29.59
N VAL A 62 6.46 -35.27 -29.26
CA VAL A 62 7.02 -34.16 -30.06
C VAL A 62 8.53 -34.31 -30.28
N MET A 63 9.28 -34.61 -29.21
CA MET A 63 10.74 -34.79 -29.30
C MET A 63 11.08 -35.95 -30.25
N SER A 64 10.34 -37.05 -30.18
CA SER A 64 10.55 -38.23 -31.02
C SER A 64 10.16 -38.02 -32.48
N GLU A 65 8.98 -37.42 -32.74
CA GLU A 65 8.43 -37.24 -34.08
C GLU A 65 9.17 -36.16 -34.87
N HIS A 66 9.55 -35.06 -34.22
CA HIS A 66 10.20 -33.92 -34.86
C HIS A 66 11.72 -33.91 -34.70
N SER A 67 12.30 -34.90 -34.02
CA SER A 67 13.74 -34.97 -33.73
C SER A 67 14.26 -33.70 -33.02
N LEU A 68 13.45 -33.16 -32.09
CA LEU A 68 13.76 -31.96 -31.33
C LEU A 68 14.36 -32.33 -29.96
N GLY A 69 15.25 -31.48 -29.45
CA GLY A 69 15.68 -31.52 -28.05
C GLY A 69 14.60 -30.97 -27.11
N PRO A 70 14.77 -31.13 -25.78
CA PRO A 70 13.76 -30.74 -24.78
C PRO A 70 13.26 -29.29 -24.92
N ASN A 71 14.17 -28.33 -25.07
CA ASN A 71 13.81 -26.91 -25.19
C ASN A 71 13.01 -26.63 -26.48
N GLY A 72 13.43 -27.23 -27.60
CA GLY A 72 12.71 -27.10 -28.87
C GLY A 72 11.35 -27.78 -28.84
N GLY A 73 11.24 -28.91 -28.13
CA GLY A 73 9.98 -29.59 -27.89
C GLY A 73 9.01 -28.76 -27.04
N LEU A 74 9.49 -28.08 -26.00
CA LEU A 74 8.69 -27.19 -25.15
C LEU A 74 8.11 -26.01 -25.94
N VAL A 75 8.94 -25.34 -26.73
CA VAL A 75 8.49 -24.26 -27.63
C VAL A 75 7.42 -24.79 -28.60
N TYR A 76 7.66 -25.96 -29.21
CA TYR A 76 6.70 -26.58 -30.12
C TYR A 76 5.37 -26.92 -29.43
N CYS A 77 5.40 -27.43 -28.19
CA CYS A 77 4.19 -27.74 -27.44
C CYS A 77 3.32 -26.50 -27.20
N LEU A 78 3.93 -25.36 -26.84
CA LEU A 78 3.19 -24.11 -26.67
C LEU A 78 2.73 -23.50 -28.00
N ASP A 79 3.53 -23.61 -29.08
CA ASP A 79 3.09 -23.24 -30.43
C ASP A 79 1.85 -24.05 -30.85
N TYR A 80 1.84 -25.33 -30.53
CA TYR A 80 0.72 -26.22 -30.81
C TYR A 80 -0.51 -25.86 -29.97
N LEU A 81 -0.32 -25.57 -28.69
CA LEU A 81 -1.40 -25.08 -27.82
C LEU A 81 -1.98 -23.76 -28.34
N GLU A 82 -1.15 -22.80 -28.76
CA GLU A 82 -1.64 -21.51 -29.28
C GLU A 82 -2.48 -21.67 -30.55
N LYS A 83 -2.11 -22.61 -31.43
CA LYS A 83 -2.87 -22.94 -32.63
C LYS A 83 -4.18 -23.66 -32.32
N ASN A 84 -4.23 -24.41 -31.23
CA ASN A 84 -5.39 -25.18 -30.78
C ASN A 84 -5.99 -24.59 -29.50
N ILE A 85 -5.99 -23.26 -29.37
CA ILE A 85 -6.38 -22.56 -28.13
C ILE A 85 -7.83 -22.84 -27.73
N ASP A 86 -8.70 -23.11 -28.70
CA ASP A 86 -10.10 -23.47 -28.49
C ASP A 86 -10.23 -24.68 -27.54
N TRP A 87 -9.30 -25.63 -27.57
CA TRP A 87 -9.27 -26.76 -26.63
C TRP A 87 -9.13 -26.32 -25.17
N LEU A 88 -8.25 -25.35 -24.91
CA LEU A 88 -8.03 -24.83 -23.56
C LEU A 88 -9.22 -23.99 -23.11
N GLU A 89 -9.80 -23.21 -24.02
CA GLU A 89 -10.97 -22.37 -23.77
C GLU A 89 -12.19 -23.22 -23.38
N GLU A 90 -12.51 -24.28 -24.15
CA GLU A 90 -13.60 -25.21 -23.86
C GLU A 90 -13.44 -25.90 -22.49
N LYS A 91 -12.19 -26.17 -22.07
CA LYS A 91 -11.90 -26.78 -20.77
C LYS A 91 -11.98 -25.79 -19.62
N LEU A 92 -11.74 -24.50 -19.88
CA LEU A 92 -11.82 -23.43 -18.89
C LEU A 92 -13.24 -22.90 -18.69
N GLU A 93 -14.11 -22.94 -19.71
CA GLU A 93 -15.52 -22.53 -19.64
C GLU A 93 -16.31 -23.06 -18.42
N PRO A 94 -16.20 -24.34 -18.01
CA PRO A 94 -16.91 -24.81 -16.81
C PRO A 94 -16.28 -24.33 -15.49
N LEU A 95 -15.05 -23.82 -15.50
CA LEU A 95 -14.30 -23.42 -14.30
C LEU A 95 -14.40 -21.91 -14.02
N ILE A 96 -14.72 -21.11 -15.03
CA ILE A 96 -14.81 -19.64 -14.93
C ILE A 96 -16.02 -19.14 -14.12
N GLU A 97 -16.97 -19.97 -13.71
CA GLU A 97 -18.09 -19.47 -12.90
C GLU A 97 -17.71 -19.24 -11.43
N ASP A 98 -16.88 -20.10 -10.84
CA ASP A 98 -16.64 -20.11 -9.39
C ASP A 98 -15.20 -20.44 -8.96
N HIS A 99 -14.26 -20.69 -9.88
CA HIS A 99 -12.88 -21.02 -9.53
C HIS A 99 -11.89 -19.85 -9.69
N TYR A 100 -10.93 -19.80 -8.77
CA TYR A 100 -9.69 -19.04 -8.92
C TYR A 100 -8.67 -19.88 -9.70
N LEU A 101 -8.11 -19.32 -10.77
CA LEU A 101 -7.27 -20.08 -11.71
C LEU A 101 -5.77 -19.96 -11.39
N LEU A 102 -5.04 -21.07 -11.36
CA LEU A 102 -3.57 -21.09 -11.26
C LEU A 102 -2.99 -21.76 -12.50
N PHE A 103 -2.24 -21.03 -13.32
CA PHE A 103 -1.58 -21.58 -14.50
C PHE A 103 -0.10 -21.90 -14.19
N ASP A 104 0.27 -23.18 -14.21
CA ASP A 104 1.66 -23.64 -14.04
C ASP A 104 2.34 -23.73 -15.42
N PHE A 105 3.28 -22.83 -15.70
CA PHE A 105 4.00 -22.80 -16.98
C PHE A 105 5.36 -23.50 -16.91
N PRO A 106 5.88 -24.00 -18.04
CA PRO A 106 7.19 -24.64 -18.13
C PRO A 106 8.33 -23.70 -17.72
N GLY A 107 9.41 -24.29 -17.21
CA GLY A 107 10.58 -23.52 -16.75
C GLY A 107 11.46 -22.91 -17.84
N GLN A 108 11.15 -23.09 -19.12
CA GLN A 108 11.97 -22.57 -20.21
C GLN A 108 11.79 -21.06 -20.36
N VAL A 109 12.80 -20.29 -19.96
CA VAL A 109 12.72 -18.82 -19.84
C VAL A 109 12.45 -18.09 -21.16
N GLU A 110 12.95 -18.62 -22.28
CA GLU A 110 12.80 -18.04 -23.62
C GLU A 110 11.32 -17.95 -24.05
N LEU A 111 10.44 -18.75 -23.44
CA LEU A 111 9.00 -18.70 -23.67
C LEU A 111 8.35 -17.40 -23.16
N PHE A 112 9.03 -16.66 -22.28
CA PHE A 112 8.48 -15.48 -21.63
C PHE A 112 9.14 -14.17 -22.07
N PHE A 113 10.30 -14.20 -22.72
CA PHE A 113 10.98 -12.98 -23.20
C PHE A 113 11.40 -13.00 -24.67
N LEU A 114 11.54 -14.17 -25.31
CA LEU A 114 11.94 -14.27 -26.71
C LEU A 114 10.75 -14.60 -27.60
N HIS A 115 9.97 -15.60 -27.21
CA HIS A 115 8.80 -16.06 -27.93
C HIS A 115 7.55 -15.30 -27.49
N SER A 116 6.62 -15.05 -28.41
CA SER A 116 5.36 -14.32 -28.11
C SER A 116 4.20 -15.24 -27.78
N ASN A 117 4.38 -16.55 -27.88
CA ASN A 117 3.32 -17.56 -27.80
C ASN A 117 2.61 -17.54 -26.45
N THR A 118 3.36 -17.55 -25.34
CA THR A 118 2.81 -17.47 -23.99
C THR A 118 1.95 -16.21 -23.80
N ARG A 119 2.46 -15.05 -24.20
CA ARG A 119 1.74 -13.79 -24.17
C ARG A 119 0.47 -13.83 -25.01
N ASN A 120 0.54 -14.39 -26.22
CA ASN A 120 -0.60 -14.49 -27.12
C ASN A 120 -1.68 -15.43 -26.57
N ILE A 121 -1.29 -16.57 -26.00
CA ILE A 121 -2.19 -17.51 -25.32
C ILE A 121 -2.92 -16.77 -24.19
N ILE A 122 -2.19 -16.13 -23.27
CA ILE A 122 -2.80 -15.42 -22.14
C ILE A 122 -3.70 -14.27 -22.59
N ASN A 123 -3.26 -13.45 -23.55
CA ASN A 123 -4.06 -12.34 -24.07
C ASN A 123 -5.34 -12.80 -24.77
N LYS A 124 -5.32 -13.95 -25.46
CA LYS A 124 -6.54 -14.56 -26.02
C LYS A 124 -7.49 -14.99 -24.91
N LEU A 125 -6.99 -15.68 -23.89
CA LEU A 125 -7.79 -16.13 -22.74
C LEU A 125 -8.41 -14.95 -21.97
N ILE A 126 -7.63 -13.90 -21.69
CA ILE A 126 -8.11 -12.68 -21.01
C ILE A 126 -9.27 -12.05 -21.79
N LYS A 127 -9.11 -11.89 -23.11
CA LYS A 127 -10.12 -11.25 -23.96
C LYS A 127 -11.38 -12.10 -24.12
N LYS A 128 -11.24 -13.42 -24.31
CA LYS A 128 -12.38 -14.30 -24.59
C LYS A 128 -13.15 -14.67 -23.32
N LEU A 129 -12.44 -14.95 -22.22
CA LEU A 129 -13.03 -15.44 -20.97
C LEU A 129 -13.14 -14.36 -19.88
N ASN A 130 -12.80 -13.11 -20.20
CA ASN A 130 -12.85 -11.97 -19.27
C ASN A 130 -12.11 -12.23 -17.94
N LEU A 131 -10.87 -12.72 -18.05
CA LEU A 131 -10.02 -13.08 -16.91
C LEU A 131 -9.21 -11.86 -16.42
N ARG A 132 -9.03 -11.76 -15.11
CA ARG A 132 -8.06 -10.86 -14.47
C ARG A 132 -6.89 -11.65 -13.89
N LEU A 133 -5.75 -11.58 -14.55
CA LEU A 133 -4.59 -12.39 -14.24
C LEU A 133 -3.41 -11.52 -13.78
N THR A 134 -2.65 -12.00 -12.81
CA THR A 134 -1.36 -11.45 -12.41
C THR A 134 -0.26 -12.46 -12.73
N ALA A 135 0.82 -12.03 -13.37
CA ALA A 135 2.03 -12.82 -13.55
C ALA A 135 2.79 -12.89 -12.22
N VAL A 136 3.04 -14.11 -11.74
CA VAL A 136 3.86 -14.40 -10.56
C VAL A 136 5.16 -15.02 -11.06
N HIS A 137 6.22 -14.23 -11.08
CA HIS A 137 7.51 -14.63 -11.62
C HIS A 137 8.46 -15.05 -10.51
N LEU A 138 8.68 -16.36 -10.40
CA LEU A 138 9.49 -16.98 -9.36
C LEU A 138 10.95 -17.04 -9.79
N ILE A 139 11.82 -16.40 -9.02
CA ILE A 139 13.27 -16.49 -9.10
C ILE A 139 13.78 -17.23 -7.87
N ASP A 140 14.74 -18.15 -8.04
CA ASP A 140 15.35 -18.86 -6.91
C ASP A 140 16.26 -17.89 -6.12
N ALA A 141 16.01 -17.75 -4.82
CA ALA A 141 16.77 -16.83 -3.98
C ALA A 141 18.26 -17.19 -3.86
N HIS A 142 18.66 -18.42 -4.21
CA HIS A 142 20.06 -18.80 -4.34
C HIS A 142 20.83 -17.92 -5.34
N LEU A 143 20.16 -17.35 -6.35
CA LEU A 143 20.83 -16.48 -7.31
C LEU A 143 21.37 -15.18 -6.68
N CYS A 144 20.83 -14.75 -5.53
CA CYS A 144 21.32 -13.59 -4.77
C CYS A 144 22.72 -13.82 -4.17
N CYS A 145 23.14 -15.08 -3.97
CA CYS A 145 24.45 -15.42 -3.40
C CYS A 145 25.61 -15.11 -4.35
N ASP A 146 25.36 -14.93 -5.65
CA ASP A 146 26.37 -14.60 -6.65
C ASP A 146 25.97 -13.33 -7.41
N PRO A 147 26.77 -12.25 -7.36
CA PRO A 147 26.42 -10.98 -8.01
C PRO A 147 26.13 -11.09 -9.51
N GLY A 148 26.85 -11.96 -10.23
CA GLY A 148 26.66 -12.13 -11.68
C GLY A 148 25.35 -12.87 -12.01
N LYS A 149 25.03 -13.89 -11.22
CA LYS A 149 23.74 -14.59 -11.31
C LYS A 149 22.58 -13.67 -10.94
N TYR A 150 22.74 -12.85 -9.91
CA TYR A 150 21.73 -11.90 -9.48
C TYR A 150 21.45 -10.84 -10.57
N VAL A 151 22.49 -10.20 -11.13
CA VAL A 151 22.31 -9.26 -12.27
C VAL A 151 21.64 -9.94 -13.46
N SER A 152 21.96 -11.20 -13.73
CA SER A 152 21.29 -11.97 -14.80
C SER A 152 19.80 -12.21 -14.49
N ALA A 153 19.45 -12.47 -13.23
CA ALA A 153 18.07 -12.61 -12.79
C ALA A 153 17.29 -11.30 -12.87
N LEU A 154 17.93 -10.16 -12.59
CA LEU A 154 17.34 -8.82 -12.77
C LEU A 154 17.01 -8.54 -14.23
N LEU A 155 17.95 -8.78 -15.15
CA LEU A 155 17.73 -8.62 -16.59
C LEU A 155 16.63 -9.53 -17.11
N LEU A 156 16.62 -10.80 -16.66
CA LEU A 156 15.57 -11.74 -17.02
C LEU A 156 14.19 -11.26 -16.53
N SER A 157 14.11 -10.78 -15.29
CA SER A 157 12.87 -10.27 -14.70
C SER A 157 12.38 -9.03 -15.44
N LEU A 158 13.25 -8.05 -15.68
CA LEU A 158 12.93 -6.85 -16.45
C LEU A 158 12.43 -7.19 -17.86
N SER A 159 13.15 -8.06 -18.57
CA SER A 159 12.76 -8.46 -19.93
C SER A 159 11.42 -9.21 -19.95
N THR A 160 11.18 -10.08 -18.96
CA THR A 160 9.92 -10.82 -18.84
C THR A 160 8.76 -9.89 -18.48
N MET A 161 8.99 -8.88 -17.63
CA MET A 161 8.01 -7.85 -17.30
C MET A 161 7.55 -7.06 -18.51
N LEU A 162 8.49 -6.59 -19.31
CA LEU A 162 8.20 -5.81 -20.51
C LEU A 162 7.48 -6.64 -21.57
N HIS A 163 7.81 -7.93 -21.68
CA HIS A 163 7.25 -8.78 -22.74
C HIS A 163 5.86 -9.33 -22.39
N MET A 164 5.59 -9.70 -21.14
CA MET A 164 4.32 -10.36 -20.76
C MET A 164 3.11 -9.41 -20.74
N GLU A 165 3.30 -8.10 -20.59
CA GLU A 165 2.23 -7.08 -20.59
C GLU A 165 1.08 -7.33 -19.57
N LEU A 166 1.38 -8.00 -18.45
CA LEU A 166 0.43 -8.28 -17.36
C LEU A 166 0.85 -7.52 -16.09
N PRO A 167 -0.09 -7.27 -15.16
CA PRO A 167 0.27 -6.97 -13.77
C PRO A 167 1.23 -8.05 -13.28
N HIS A 168 2.38 -7.64 -12.76
CA HIS A 168 3.51 -8.54 -12.55
C HIS A 168 4.09 -8.38 -11.15
N ILE A 169 4.33 -9.50 -10.48
CA ILE A 169 5.02 -9.57 -9.19
C ILE A 169 6.22 -10.51 -9.35
N ASN A 170 7.43 -9.99 -9.15
CA ASN A 170 8.62 -10.83 -9.04
C ASN A 170 8.76 -11.34 -7.61
N VAL A 171 9.12 -12.61 -7.46
CA VAL A 171 9.16 -13.30 -6.18
C VAL A 171 10.48 -14.04 -6.03
N LEU A 172 11.25 -13.72 -4.98
CA LEU A 172 12.38 -14.52 -4.53
C LEU A 172 11.85 -15.73 -3.74
N SER A 173 11.81 -16.87 -4.40
CA SER A 173 11.35 -18.16 -3.90
C SER A 173 12.44 -18.91 -3.14
N LYS A 174 12.02 -19.87 -2.29
CA LYS A 174 12.90 -20.71 -1.47
C LYS A 174 13.79 -19.92 -0.52
N ILE A 175 13.23 -18.86 0.05
CA ILE A 175 13.99 -17.99 0.94
C ILE A 175 14.44 -18.73 2.20
N ASP A 176 13.69 -19.77 2.62
CA ASP A 176 14.04 -20.70 3.69
C ASP A 176 15.37 -21.45 3.44
N LEU A 177 15.75 -21.65 2.19
CA LEU A 177 16.98 -22.34 1.83
C LEU A 177 18.18 -21.41 1.70
N ILE A 178 17.99 -20.08 1.74
CA ILE A 178 19.06 -19.12 1.47
C ILE A 178 20.24 -19.27 2.45
N GLU A 179 19.93 -19.57 3.72
CA GLU A 179 20.91 -19.81 4.78
C GLU A 179 21.81 -21.01 4.49
N ASN A 180 21.29 -22.01 3.77
CA ASN A 180 22.04 -23.23 3.41
C ASN A 180 23.06 -22.99 2.29
N TYR A 181 22.93 -21.89 1.54
CA TYR A 181 23.79 -21.59 0.38
C TYR A 181 24.96 -20.66 0.68
N GLY A 182 25.09 -20.20 1.94
CA GLY A 182 26.16 -19.32 2.41
C GLY A 182 25.68 -17.91 2.74
N ASN A 183 26.58 -17.08 3.26
CA ASN A 183 26.24 -15.70 3.62
C ASN A 183 26.03 -14.85 2.37
N LEU A 184 24.90 -14.16 2.29
CA LEU A 184 24.69 -13.08 1.32
C LEU A 184 25.70 -11.95 1.56
N ALA A 185 26.08 -11.26 0.49
CA ALA A 185 26.95 -10.08 0.60
C ALA A 185 26.23 -8.92 1.31
N PHE A 186 24.90 -8.86 1.21
CA PHE A 186 24.06 -7.81 1.76
C PHE A 186 22.82 -8.39 2.47
N ASN A 187 22.07 -7.52 3.16
CA ASN A 187 20.78 -7.90 3.72
C ASN A 187 19.77 -8.23 2.59
N LEU A 188 18.68 -8.89 2.94
CA LEU A 188 17.69 -9.30 1.95
C LEU A 188 16.99 -8.10 1.29
N ASN A 189 16.82 -6.99 2.03
CA ASN A 189 16.19 -5.76 1.53
C ASN A 189 16.91 -5.20 0.31
N PHE A 190 18.24 -5.22 0.31
CA PHE A 190 19.06 -4.81 -0.84
C PHE A 190 18.70 -5.60 -2.11
N TYR A 191 18.45 -6.91 -1.98
CA TYR A 191 18.07 -7.77 -3.10
C TYR A 191 16.57 -7.70 -3.44
N THR A 192 15.71 -7.30 -2.52
CA THR A 192 14.28 -7.14 -2.80
C THR A 192 13.95 -5.79 -3.41
N ASP A 193 14.58 -4.72 -2.91
CA ASP A 193 14.37 -3.35 -3.36
C ASP A 193 15.30 -2.94 -4.50
N VAL A 194 16.27 -3.80 -4.83
CA VAL A 194 17.24 -3.61 -5.93
C VAL A 194 17.96 -2.27 -5.80
N GLU A 195 18.49 -2.00 -4.61
CA GLU A 195 19.18 -0.74 -4.31
C GLU A 195 20.62 -0.74 -4.86
N ASP A 196 21.04 0.38 -5.47
CA ASP A 196 22.42 0.71 -5.88
C ASP A 196 23.29 -0.47 -6.36
N LEU A 197 23.06 -0.90 -7.60
CA LEU A 197 23.80 -2.00 -8.24
C LEU A 197 25.29 -1.69 -8.46
N SER A 198 25.71 -0.42 -8.33
CA SER A 198 27.12 -0.01 -8.45
C SER A 198 28.01 -0.64 -7.38
N TYR A 199 27.45 -1.08 -6.24
CA TYR A 199 28.19 -1.78 -5.19
C TYR A 199 28.42 -3.26 -5.49
N LEU A 200 27.47 -3.94 -6.15
CA LEU A 200 27.68 -5.30 -6.66
C LEU A 200 28.79 -5.33 -7.72
N GLN A 201 28.92 -4.26 -8.50
CA GLN A 201 30.02 -4.08 -9.46
C GLN A 201 31.39 -4.17 -8.78
N ARG A 202 31.58 -3.54 -7.61
CA ARG A 202 32.85 -3.57 -6.88
C ARG A 202 33.24 -4.98 -6.40
N HIS A 203 32.26 -5.83 -6.12
CA HIS A 203 32.50 -7.23 -5.79
C HIS A 203 32.86 -8.07 -7.02
N LEU A 204 32.17 -7.84 -8.15
CA LEU A 204 32.49 -8.50 -9.43
C LEU A 204 33.89 -8.13 -9.95
N ASP A 205 34.36 -6.92 -9.65
CA ASP A 205 35.68 -6.43 -10.04
C ASP A 205 36.84 -7.13 -9.31
N GLN A 206 36.57 -7.81 -8.19
CA GLN A 206 37.59 -8.54 -7.42
C GLN A 206 37.92 -9.90 -8.03
N ASP A 207 37.06 -10.46 -8.89
CA ASP A 207 37.35 -11.69 -9.62
C ASP A 207 38.15 -11.39 -10.91
N PRO A 208 39.37 -11.93 -11.06
CA PRO A 208 40.22 -11.73 -12.22
C PRO A 208 39.57 -12.11 -13.56
N ARG A 209 38.61 -13.06 -13.57
CA ARG A 209 37.88 -13.45 -14.80
C ARG A 209 36.80 -12.44 -15.18
N SER A 210 36.14 -11.87 -14.18
CA SER A 210 35.01 -10.94 -14.34
C SER A 210 35.47 -9.50 -14.61
N ALA A 211 36.67 -9.13 -14.17
CA ALA A 211 37.29 -7.81 -14.39
C ALA A 211 37.35 -7.38 -15.87
N LYS A 212 37.49 -8.32 -16.82
CA LYS A 212 37.49 -8.03 -18.26
C LYS A 212 36.15 -7.47 -18.75
N TYR A 213 35.05 -7.84 -18.12
CA TYR A 213 33.68 -7.47 -18.51
C TYR A 213 33.12 -6.31 -17.70
N ARG A 214 33.93 -5.68 -16.83
CA ARG A 214 33.54 -4.56 -15.94
C ARG A 214 32.69 -3.49 -16.62
N LYS A 215 33.08 -3.08 -17.83
CA LYS A 215 32.34 -2.06 -18.58
C LYS A 215 30.95 -2.57 -18.98
N LEU A 216 30.84 -3.79 -19.49
CA LEU A 216 29.56 -4.38 -19.86
C LEU A 216 28.65 -4.53 -18.64
N THR A 217 29.16 -5.08 -17.54
CA THR A 217 28.40 -5.22 -16.29
C THR A 217 27.87 -3.88 -15.80
N LYS A 218 28.68 -2.81 -15.90
CA LYS A 218 28.26 -1.46 -15.54
C LYS A 218 27.05 -1.01 -16.37
N GLU A 219 27.16 -1.07 -17.70
CA GLU A 219 26.08 -0.64 -18.58
C GLU A 219 24.80 -1.47 -18.36
N LEU A 220 24.92 -2.75 -18.01
CA LEU A 220 23.77 -3.59 -17.66
C LEU A 220 23.12 -3.17 -16.33
N CYS A 221 23.91 -2.79 -15.33
CA CYS A 221 23.40 -2.28 -14.06
C CYS A 221 22.74 -0.91 -14.25
N ASP A 222 23.39 -0.01 -14.98
CA ASP A 222 22.87 1.32 -15.31
C ASP A 222 21.49 1.20 -16.02
N VAL A 223 21.33 0.23 -16.94
CA VAL A 223 20.03 -0.06 -17.57
C VAL A 223 18.98 -0.50 -16.54
N ILE A 224 19.32 -1.36 -15.57
CA ILE A 224 18.32 -1.80 -14.58
C ILE A 224 17.92 -0.64 -13.67
N ASP A 225 18.90 0.14 -13.20
CA ASP A 225 18.71 1.27 -12.29
C ASP A 225 17.91 2.41 -12.96
N ASP A 226 18.19 2.73 -14.23
CA ASP A 226 17.51 3.79 -14.97
C ASP A 226 16.00 3.55 -15.13
N PHE A 227 15.58 2.28 -15.29
CA PHE A 227 14.16 1.95 -15.40
C PHE A 227 13.49 1.83 -14.02
N GLY A 228 14.20 1.36 -12.98
CA GLY A 228 13.69 1.28 -11.61
C GLY A 228 12.39 0.46 -11.46
N LEU A 229 12.14 -0.49 -12.37
CA LEU A 229 10.88 -1.25 -12.44
C LEU A 229 10.93 -2.57 -11.65
N VAL A 230 12.12 -3.10 -11.39
CA VAL A 230 12.29 -4.45 -10.86
C VAL A 230 12.40 -4.38 -9.34
N ASN A 231 11.37 -4.85 -8.64
CA ASN A 231 11.43 -5.16 -7.22
C ASN A 231 10.96 -6.60 -7.02
N PHE A 232 11.40 -7.22 -5.92
CA PHE A 232 10.99 -8.55 -5.50
C PHE A 232 10.25 -8.52 -4.17
N THR A 233 9.34 -9.46 -4.00
CA THR A 233 8.86 -9.89 -2.69
C THR A 233 9.40 -11.27 -2.37
N THR A 234 9.45 -11.66 -1.10
CA THR A 234 10.04 -12.92 -0.67
C THR A 234 8.97 -13.97 -0.46
N LEU A 235 9.32 -15.23 -0.71
CA LEU A 235 8.42 -16.35 -0.51
C LEU A 235 9.13 -17.55 0.12
N ASP A 236 8.64 -17.90 1.31
CA ASP A 236 8.69 -19.26 1.83
C ASP A 236 7.29 -19.89 1.65
N ILE A 237 7.19 -20.92 0.82
CA ILE A 237 5.91 -21.59 0.51
C ILE A 237 5.38 -22.42 1.70
N GLN A 238 6.23 -22.76 2.67
CA GLN A 238 5.86 -23.48 3.88
C GLN A 238 5.35 -22.54 4.98
N ASP A 239 5.73 -21.26 4.93
CA ASP A 239 5.25 -20.24 5.86
C ASP A 239 3.93 -19.61 5.41
N LYS A 240 2.89 -19.79 6.23
CA LYS A 240 1.56 -19.25 5.98
C LYS A 240 1.52 -17.72 5.97
N GLU A 241 2.38 -17.06 6.76
CA GLU A 241 2.43 -15.61 6.79
C GLU A 241 3.04 -15.05 5.51
N SER A 242 4.18 -15.61 5.07
CA SER A 242 4.80 -15.32 3.78
C SER A 242 3.83 -15.51 2.61
N VAL A 243 3.17 -16.67 2.53
CA VAL A 243 2.15 -16.95 1.50
C VAL A 243 0.98 -15.96 1.59
N GLY A 244 0.49 -15.66 2.80
CA GLY A 244 -0.60 -14.71 3.02
C GLY A 244 -0.26 -13.27 2.58
N ASN A 245 0.97 -12.82 2.81
CA ASN A 245 1.44 -11.51 2.37
C ASN A 245 1.54 -11.43 0.85
N LEU A 246 2.04 -12.48 0.20
CA LEU A 246 2.07 -12.58 -1.27
C LEU A 246 0.65 -12.59 -1.87
N VAL A 247 -0.29 -13.34 -1.28
CA VAL A 247 -1.70 -13.37 -1.73
C VAL A 247 -2.33 -11.97 -1.66
N LYS A 248 -2.12 -11.21 -0.57
CA LYS A 248 -2.62 -9.83 -0.47
C LYS A 248 -2.10 -8.95 -1.62
N LEU A 249 -0.82 -9.09 -1.97
CA LEU A 249 -0.21 -8.34 -3.07
C LEU A 249 -0.78 -8.75 -4.43
N ILE A 250 -0.96 -10.05 -4.66
CA ILE A 250 -1.57 -10.60 -5.88
C ILE A 250 -3.03 -10.12 -6.01
N ASP A 251 -3.82 -10.21 -4.94
CA ASP A 251 -5.22 -9.79 -4.92
C ASP A 251 -5.40 -8.29 -5.16
N LYS A 252 -4.43 -7.48 -4.69
CA LYS A 252 -4.37 -6.05 -4.99
C LYS A 252 -4.04 -5.83 -6.47
N SER A 253 -3.13 -6.63 -7.03
CA SER A 253 -2.65 -6.54 -8.42
C SER A 253 -3.71 -6.94 -9.45
N ASN A 254 -4.38 -8.08 -9.28
CA ASN A 254 -5.47 -8.51 -10.16
C ASN A 254 -6.83 -7.86 -9.81
N GLY A 255 -6.91 -7.15 -8.68
CA GLY A 255 -8.11 -6.48 -8.20
C GLY A 255 -9.15 -7.39 -7.57
N TYR A 256 -8.80 -8.62 -7.18
CA TYR A 256 -9.66 -9.55 -6.44
C TYR A 256 -10.22 -8.88 -5.16
N ILE A 257 -9.40 -8.09 -4.46
CA ILE A 257 -9.80 -7.41 -3.21
C ILE A 257 -11.01 -6.50 -3.39
N PHE A 258 -11.15 -5.88 -4.56
CA PHE A 258 -12.25 -4.97 -4.90
C PHE A 258 -13.51 -5.71 -5.35
N SER A 259 -13.39 -6.96 -5.81
CA SER A 259 -14.53 -7.76 -6.23
C SER A 259 -15.45 -8.20 -5.08
N SER A 260 -14.92 -8.20 -3.85
CA SER A 260 -15.67 -8.55 -2.63
C SER A 260 -16.57 -7.43 -2.10
N ILE A 261 -16.56 -6.26 -2.75
CA ILE A 261 -17.36 -5.08 -2.37
C ILE A 261 -18.80 -5.17 -2.91
N ASP A 262 -19.09 -6.12 -3.81
CA ASP A 262 -20.45 -6.38 -4.29
C ASP A 262 -20.95 -7.78 -3.91
N SER A 263 -22.22 -7.83 -3.49
CA SER A 263 -23.06 -8.99 -3.19
C SER A 263 -22.93 -9.67 -1.80
N SER A 264 -23.70 -9.15 -0.85
CA SER A 264 -24.70 -9.95 -0.09
C SER A 264 -24.25 -11.16 0.76
N VAL A 265 -23.01 -11.22 1.26
CA VAL A 265 -22.60 -12.26 2.25
C VAL A 265 -22.06 -11.69 3.57
N CYS A 266 -22.03 -10.36 3.73
CA CYS A 266 -21.53 -9.70 4.94
C CYS A 266 -22.45 -9.85 6.18
N CYS A 267 -23.66 -10.41 6.06
CA CYS A 267 -24.58 -10.59 7.19
C CYS A 267 -24.58 -11.99 7.85
N LEU A 268 -23.89 -13.00 7.30
CA LEU A 268 -23.94 -14.38 7.84
C LEU A 268 -22.65 -14.85 8.54
N ALA A 269 -21.49 -14.27 8.23
CA ALA A 269 -20.23 -14.63 8.90
C ALA A 269 -20.02 -13.87 10.25
N LEU A 270 -20.63 -12.71 10.43
CA LEU A 270 -20.59 -11.96 11.70
C LEU A 270 -21.62 -12.44 12.73
N ALA A 271 -22.67 -13.15 12.31
CA ALA A 271 -23.66 -13.73 13.21
C ALA A 271 -23.23 -15.05 13.88
N GLN A 272 -22.17 -15.73 13.38
CA GLN A 272 -21.70 -17.00 13.96
C GLN A 272 -20.57 -16.86 15.00
N ARG A 273 -19.95 -15.67 15.15
CA ARG A 273 -18.97 -15.41 16.24
C ARG A 273 -19.58 -14.82 17.52
N ALA A 274 -20.84 -14.39 17.50
CA ALA A 274 -21.56 -13.94 18.70
C ALA A 274 -22.28 -15.07 19.47
N ALA A 275 -22.22 -16.33 19.00
CA ALA A 275 -22.96 -17.46 19.59
C ALA A 275 -22.09 -18.56 20.23
N SER A 276 -20.77 -18.37 20.41
CA SER A 276 -19.90 -19.40 20.99
C SER A 276 -19.34 -19.10 22.40
N CYS A 277 -19.71 -17.99 23.04
CA CYS A 277 -19.38 -17.75 24.44
C CYS A 277 -20.60 -17.26 25.23
N GLY A 278 -21.54 -18.18 25.47
CA GLY A 278 -22.72 -17.92 26.29
C GLY A 278 -23.48 -19.20 26.59
N SER A 279 -23.26 -19.74 27.79
CA SER A 279 -24.05 -20.79 28.46
C SER A 279 -23.77 -22.26 28.12
N ARG A 280 -23.05 -22.89 29.04
CA ARG A 280 -23.10 -24.32 29.32
C ARG A 280 -24.05 -24.52 30.52
N ARG A 281 -25.29 -25.00 30.33
CA ARG A 281 -26.03 -25.88 31.28
C ARG A 281 -27.44 -26.30 30.78
N ARG A 282 -27.61 -27.64 30.77
CA ARG A 282 -28.82 -28.49 30.97
C ARG A 282 -29.91 -28.66 29.87
N ARG A 283 -29.84 -29.83 29.23
CA ARG A 283 -30.77 -31.01 29.18
C ARG A 283 -32.30 -30.87 28.94
N GLU A 284 -32.75 -31.79 28.07
CA GLU A 284 -34.10 -32.42 27.86
C GLU A 284 -35.16 -31.54 27.15
N GLY A 285 -35.93 -31.95 26.13
CA GLY A 285 -36.18 -33.19 25.36
C GLY A 285 -37.39 -32.98 24.40
N THR A 286 -37.70 -33.97 23.55
CA THR A 286 -38.93 -34.19 22.72
C THR A 286 -39.19 -33.24 21.52
N GLU A 287 -39.83 -33.57 20.39
CA GLU A 287 -40.15 -34.76 19.53
C GLU A 287 -41.00 -34.21 18.33
N GLY A 288 -40.97 -34.84 17.14
CA GLY A 288 -41.95 -34.70 16.03
C GLY A 288 -41.79 -33.50 15.07
N GLU A 289 -42.04 -33.53 13.75
CA GLU A 289 -42.76 -34.47 12.86
C GLU A 289 -42.31 -34.26 11.38
N GLU A 290 -42.55 -35.29 10.57
CA GLU A 290 -42.27 -35.43 9.13
C GLU A 290 -43.30 -34.75 8.18
N ASN A 291 -43.02 -34.87 6.86
CA ASN A 291 -43.89 -34.82 5.67
C ASN A 291 -43.99 -33.47 4.93
N HIS A 292 -43.97 -33.37 3.59
CA HIS A 292 -43.99 -34.32 2.48
C HIS A 292 -43.56 -33.55 1.21
N ALA A 293 -42.78 -34.19 0.31
CA ALA A 293 -42.67 -33.79 -1.09
C ALA A 293 -43.53 -34.72 -1.96
N ARG A 294 -44.17 -34.21 -3.02
CA ARG A 294 -44.28 -34.85 -4.36
C ARG A 294 -45.23 -34.13 -5.36
N LEU A 295 -44.75 -34.15 -6.62
CA LEU A 295 -45.45 -34.30 -7.91
C LEU A 295 -46.33 -33.16 -8.48
N LEU A 296 -46.00 -32.74 -9.71
CA LEU A 296 -46.60 -33.31 -10.93
C LEU A 296 -45.78 -32.92 -12.18
N CYS A 297 -45.82 -33.81 -13.19
CA CYS A 297 -45.04 -33.80 -14.42
C CYS A 297 -45.96 -34.04 -15.63
N SER A 298 -45.51 -33.62 -16.83
CA SER A 298 -45.76 -34.21 -18.17
C SER A 298 -46.92 -33.61 -19.07
N PRO A 299 -46.98 -33.89 -20.41
CA PRO A 299 -46.40 -33.04 -21.48
C PRO A 299 -47.18 -33.02 -22.85
N ALA A 300 -46.53 -32.44 -23.89
CA ALA A 300 -46.53 -32.78 -25.34
C ALA A 300 -47.72 -32.42 -26.28
N MET A 301 -47.41 -31.74 -27.42
CA MET A 301 -47.42 -32.30 -28.80
C MET A 301 -47.20 -31.24 -29.91
N ALA A 302 -46.78 -31.73 -31.09
CA ALA A 302 -46.12 -31.05 -32.21
C ALA A 302 -46.98 -30.87 -33.49
N SER A 303 -46.47 -30.12 -34.49
CA SER A 303 -46.68 -30.25 -35.96
C SER A 303 -46.00 -29.06 -36.67
N SER A 304 -44.88 -29.15 -37.41
CA SER A 304 -44.57 -29.74 -38.74
C SER A 304 -45.13 -29.00 -39.96
N ARG A 305 -44.22 -28.44 -40.80
CA ARG A 305 -44.23 -28.49 -42.28
C ARG A 305 -42.94 -27.90 -42.88
N ALA A 306 -42.36 -28.65 -43.82
CA ALA A 306 -41.18 -28.34 -44.62
C ALA A 306 -41.55 -28.10 -46.09
N PHE A 307 -40.74 -27.34 -46.84
CA PHE A 307 -40.51 -27.41 -48.31
C PHE A 307 -39.29 -26.49 -48.64
N ALA A 308 -38.12 -27.04 -49.00
CA ALA A 308 -37.52 -27.15 -50.36
C ALA A 308 -37.18 -25.79 -51.05
N LEU A 309 -36.14 -25.55 -51.85
CA LEU A 309 -34.82 -26.11 -52.23
C LEU A 309 -34.29 -25.15 -53.35
N LEU A 310 -32.99 -24.82 -53.40
CA LEU A 310 -32.16 -24.42 -54.59
C LEU A 310 -32.49 -23.06 -55.29
N LEU A 311 -31.58 -22.25 -55.86
CA LEU A 311 -30.26 -22.43 -56.50
C LEU A 311 -29.55 -21.02 -56.58
N PRO A 312 -28.23 -20.92 -56.82
CA PRO A 312 -27.36 -19.78 -56.46
C PRO A 312 -26.94 -18.84 -57.63
N LEU A 313 -26.18 -17.81 -57.24
CA LEU A 313 -25.08 -17.14 -57.97
C LEU A 313 -25.38 -16.38 -59.28
N LEU A 314 -25.36 -15.04 -59.22
CA LEU A 314 -24.56 -14.14 -60.10
C LEU A 314 -24.98 -12.67 -59.90
N LEU A 315 -24.13 -11.89 -59.23
CA LEU A 315 -23.66 -10.55 -59.65
C LEU A 315 -22.90 -9.88 -58.50
N LEU A 316 -21.57 -10.09 -58.51
CA LEU A 316 -20.63 -9.11 -58.01
C LEU A 316 -20.65 -7.90 -58.95
N ALA A 317 -21.03 -6.71 -58.46
CA ALA A 317 -20.27 -5.46 -58.59
C ALA A 317 -21.07 -4.23 -58.11
N SER A 318 -20.46 -3.51 -57.17
CA SER A 318 -20.60 -2.09 -56.79
C SER A 318 -21.96 -1.57 -56.26
N ALA A 319 -22.02 -1.34 -54.94
CA ALA A 319 -22.27 -0.01 -54.38
C ALA A 319 -21.86 0.04 -52.89
N ALA A 320 -21.31 1.19 -52.52
CA ALA A 320 -20.60 1.54 -51.30
C ALA A 320 -21.38 1.38 -49.97
N SER A 321 -20.56 1.13 -48.93
CA SER A 321 -20.66 1.53 -47.51
C SER A 321 -21.88 2.35 -47.06
N CYS A 322 -22.54 1.84 -46.02
CA CYS A 322 -23.08 2.64 -44.91
C CYS A 322 -23.29 1.70 -43.70
N ALA A 323 -22.22 1.48 -42.92
CA ALA A 323 -22.36 1.02 -41.55
C ALA A 323 -22.74 2.23 -40.69
N HIS A 324 -23.92 2.23 -40.07
CA HIS A 324 -24.26 3.19 -39.03
C HIS A 324 -23.48 2.82 -37.76
N SER A 325 -22.58 3.72 -37.31
CA SER A 325 -22.08 3.72 -35.94
C SER A 325 -23.09 4.44 -35.05
N GLU A 326 -23.53 3.83 -33.94
CA GLU A 326 -24.18 4.59 -32.88
C GLU A 326 -23.19 5.64 -32.35
N ALA A 327 -23.64 6.89 -32.25
CA ALA A 327 -22.79 8.01 -31.80
C ALA A 327 -22.56 7.91 -30.28
N GLU A 328 -21.30 7.95 -29.83
CA GLU A 328 -20.94 8.03 -28.40
C GLU A 328 -21.69 9.19 -27.72
N ALA A 329 -22.13 8.98 -26.48
CA ALA A 329 -22.84 9.99 -25.70
C ALA A 329 -21.87 11.00 -25.06
N VAL A 330 -20.62 10.58 -24.81
CA VAL A 330 -19.53 11.43 -24.30
C VAL A 330 -18.80 12.12 -25.44
N LEU A 331 -18.58 13.43 -25.32
CA LEU A 331 -17.80 14.17 -26.30
C LEU A 331 -16.30 13.88 -26.18
N THR A 332 -15.63 13.55 -27.28
CA THR A 332 -14.17 13.42 -27.30
C THR A 332 -13.52 14.77 -27.59
N LEU A 333 -12.69 15.24 -26.66
CA LEU A 333 -11.97 16.50 -26.74
C LEU A 333 -10.45 16.31 -26.83
N ASP A 334 -9.80 17.27 -27.46
CA ASP A 334 -8.35 17.43 -27.50
C ASP A 334 -7.96 18.91 -27.53
N ALA A 335 -6.67 19.21 -27.49
CA ALA A 335 -6.17 20.58 -27.50
C ALA A 335 -6.66 21.43 -28.69
N GLY A 336 -7.10 20.82 -29.80
CA GLY A 336 -7.60 21.51 -30.98
C GLY A 336 -9.05 21.97 -30.88
N ASN A 337 -9.91 21.27 -30.12
CA ASN A 337 -11.34 21.59 -30.02
C ASN A 337 -11.81 21.98 -28.61
N PHE A 338 -10.99 21.78 -27.58
CA PHE A 338 -11.38 21.96 -26.17
C PHE A 338 -11.97 23.33 -25.87
N THR A 339 -11.29 24.40 -26.27
CA THR A 339 -11.71 25.79 -25.96
C THR A 339 -13.05 26.14 -26.60
N GLU A 340 -13.28 25.72 -27.84
CA GLU A 340 -14.52 25.98 -28.55
C GLU A 340 -15.69 25.22 -27.93
N VAL A 341 -15.51 23.92 -27.65
CA VAL A 341 -16.57 23.08 -27.08
C VAL A 341 -16.90 23.50 -25.65
N VAL A 342 -15.90 23.77 -24.80
CA VAL A 342 -16.14 24.27 -23.44
C VAL A 342 -16.79 25.65 -23.47
N GLY A 343 -16.39 26.53 -24.40
CA GLY A 343 -16.98 27.86 -24.57
C GLY A 343 -18.46 27.86 -24.96
N ALA A 344 -18.93 26.78 -25.60
CA ALA A 344 -20.31 26.62 -26.04
C ALA A 344 -21.27 26.14 -24.92
N HIS A 345 -20.74 25.60 -23.81
CA HIS A 345 -21.54 25.00 -22.75
C HIS A 345 -21.34 25.76 -21.43
N ASP A 346 -22.44 26.14 -20.79
CA ASP A 346 -22.38 26.82 -19.49
C ASP A 346 -21.99 25.88 -18.35
N PHE A 347 -22.24 24.57 -18.52
CA PHE A 347 -21.86 23.50 -17.60
C PHE A 347 -21.39 22.28 -18.42
N ILE A 348 -20.13 21.90 -18.27
CA ILE A 348 -19.53 20.72 -18.93
C ILE A 348 -18.59 19.99 -17.99
N VAL A 349 -18.61 18.66 -18.02
CA VAL A 349 -17.78 17.80 -17.17
C VAL A 349 -16.79 17.07 -18.04
N VAL A 350 -15.50 17.17 -17.71
CA VAL A 350 -14.41 16.60 -18.51
C VAL A 350 -13.66 15.55 -17.70
N GLU A 351 -13.62 14.33 -18.21
CA GLU A 351 -12.72 13.27 -17.73
C GLU A 351 -11.37 13.39 -18.45
N PHE A 352 -10.30 13.58 -17.69
CA PHE A 352 -8.92 13.43 -18.16
C PHE A 352 -8.46 11.99 -17.87
N TYR A 353 -8.25 11.21 -18.93
CA TYR A 353 -7.98 9.79 -18.85
C TYR A 353 -6.68 9.42 -19.57
N ALA A 354 -6.22 8.19 -19.35
CA ALA A 354 -5.19 7.55 -20.14
C ALA A 354 -5.70 6.17 -20.63
N PRO A 355 -5.49 5.78 -21.90
CA PRO A 355 -6.03 4.53 -22.45
C PRO A 355 -5.58 3.27 -21.71
N TRP A 356 -4.39 3.32 -21.11
CA TRP A 356 -3.78 2.23 -20.35
C TRP A 356 -4.17 2.23 -18.86
N CYS A 357 -4.92 3.23 -18.39
CA CYS A 357 -5.31 3.32 -16.98
C CYS A 357 -6.52 2.42 -16.67
N GLY A 358 -6.34 1.46 -15.77
CA GLY A 358 -7.40 0.54 -15.35
C GLY A 358 -8.62 1.22 -14.72
N HIS A 359 -8.43 2.30 -13.94
CA HIS A 359 -9.54 3.05 -13.34
C HIS A 359 -10.35 3.84 -14.39
N CYS A 360 -9.70 4.35 -15.43
CA CYS A 360 -10.38 5.02 -16.56
C CYS A 360 -11.22 4.01 -17.35
N ASN A 361 -10.66 2.83 -17.63
CA ASN A 361 -11.38 1.79 -18.36
C ASN A 361 -12.60 1.25 -17.58
N GLN A 362 -12.55 1.26 -16.24
CA GLN A 362 -13.70 0.91 -15.40
C GLN A 362 -14.76 2.01 -15.37
N LEU A 363 -14.34 3.29 -15.39
CA LEU A 363 -15.24 4.44 -15.38
C LEU A 363 -15.92 4.67 -16.73
N ALA A 364 -15.25 4.38 -17.85
CA ALA A 364 -15.73 4.63 -19.20
C ALA A 364 -17.19 4.17 -19.47
N PRO A 365 -17.61 2.91 -19.15
CA PRO A 365 -19.00 2.50 -19.36
C PRO A 365 -19.99 3.26 -18.48
N GLU A 366 -19.66 3.49 -17.20
CA GLU A 366 -20.49 4.24 -16.25
C GLU A 366 -20.63 5.71 -16.68
N TYR A 367 -19.56 6.29 -17.23
CA TYR A 367 -19.50 7.66 -17.71
C TYR A 367 -20.31 7.86 -19.01
N GLU A 368 -20.30 6.89 -19.93
CA GLU A 368 -21.17 6.87 -21.11
C GLU A 368 -22.65 6.72 -20.73
N GLU A 369 -22.98 5.82 -19.80
CA GLU A 369 -24.34 5.65 -19.31
C GLU A 369 -24.85 6.93 -18.62
N ALA A 370 -24.02 7.55 -17.77
CA ALA A 370 -24.34 8.82 -17.15
C ALA A 370 -24.54 9.94 -18.19
N ALA A 371 -23.68 10.02 -19.22
CA ALA A 371 -23.80 11.00 -20.29
C ALA A 371 -25.11 10.86 -21.06
N ALA A 372 -25.50 9.61 -21.39
CA ALA A 372 -26.77 9.32 -22.04
C ALA A 372 -27.98 9.76 -21.19
N ALA A 373 -27.96 9.48 -19.89
CA ALA A 373 -29.02 9.89 -18.97
C ALA A 373 -29.11 11.42 -18.80
N LEU A 374 -27.96 12.10 -18.74
CA LEU A 374 -27.84 13.53 -18.48
C LEU A 374 -28.14 14.40 -19.70
N ARG A 375 -28.02 13.85 -20.92
CA ARG A 375 -28.37 14.55 -22.17
C ARG A 375 -29.82 15.04 -22.23
N SER A 376 -30.71 14.37 -21.50
CA SER A 376 -32.15 14.72 -21.39
C SER A 376 -32.46 15.79 -20.33
N HIS A 377 -31.47 16.22 -19.54
CA HIS A 377 -31.64 17.26 -18.53
C HIS A 377 -31.83 18.65 -19.16
N ASP A 378 -32.56 19.54 -18.48
CA ASP A 378 -32.77 20.93 -18.91
C ASP A 378 -32.26 21.89 -17.81
N PRO A 379 -31.18 22.67 -18.05
CA PRO A 379 -30.36 22.71 -19.26
C PRO A 379 -29.49 21.45 -19.44
N PRO A 380 -29.05 21.09 -20.66
CA PRO A 380 -28.27 19.87 -20.91
C PRO A 380 -26.95 19.84 -20.11
N ILE A 381 -26.71 18.73 -19.41
CA ILE A 381 -25.43 18.46 -18.75
C ILE A 381 -24.58 17.62 -19.69
N VAL A 382 -23.47 18.19 -20.17
CA VAL A 382 -22.62 17.55 -21.17
C VAL A 382 -21.40 16.94 -20.51
N LEU A 383 -21.12 15.68 -20.86
CA LEU A 383 -19.93 14.94 -20.44
C LEU A 383 -18.96 14.83 -21.62
N ALA A 384 -17.68 14.99 -21.32
CA ALA A 384 -16.59 14.94 -22.27
C ALA A 384 -15.40 14.15 -21.70
N LYS A 385 -14.54 13.66 -22.59
CA LYS A 385 -13.31 12.93 -22.27
C LYS A 385 -12.11 13.48 -23.06
N VAL A 386 -10.95 13.55 -22.41
CA VAL A 386 -9.66 13.97 -22.99
C VAL A 386 -8.61 12.92 -22.65
N ASP A 387 -7.95 12.37 -23.67
CA ASP A 387 -6.74 11.56 -23.47
C ASP A 387 -5.58 12.48 -23.06
N ALA A 388 -5.33 12.56 -21.76
CA ALA A 388 -4.29 13.39 -21.18
C ALA A 388 -2.89 12.77 -21.29
N SER A 389 -2.80 11.49 -21.69
CA SER A 389 -1.51 10.82 -21.94
C SER A 389 -0.91 11.13 -23.31
N ALA A 390 -1.73 11.60 -24.26
CA ALA A 390 -1.26 11.99 -25.59
C ALA A 390 -0.44 13.30 -25.54
N ASP A 391 0.73 13.31 -26.19
CA ASP A 391 1.65 14.47 -26.21
C ASP A 391 0.97 15.79 -26.59
N ARG A 392 0.04 15.75 -27.54
CA ARG A 392 -0.72 16.93 -28.01
C ARG A 392 -1.59 17.59 -26.92
N ASN A 393 -1.93 16.85 -25.87
CA ASN A 393 -2.79 17.30 -24.78
C ASN A 393 -2.00 17.62 -23.49
N ARG A 394 -0.67 17.54 -23.51
CA ARG A 394 0.19 17.74 -22.32
C ARG A 394 -0.01 19.12 -21.68
N ASP A 395 -0.04 20.18 -22.49
CA ASP A 395 -0.28 21.54 -22.00
C ASP A 395 -1.69 21.72 -21.44
N LEU A 396 -2.67 21.02 -22.00
CA LEU A 396 -4.05 21.04 -21.54
C LEU A 396 -4.17 20.32 -20.17
N ALA A 397 -3.55 19.15 -20.03
CA ALA A 397 -3.48 18.40 -18.77
C ALA A 397 -2.77 19.21 -17.68
N GLY A 398 -1.67 19.90 -18.01
CA GLY A 398 -0.96 20.79 -17.08
C GLY A 398 -1.80 21.99 -16.63
N LYS A 399 -2.55 22.64 -17.55
CA LYS A 399 -3.43 23.77 -17.22
C LYS A 399 -4.57 23.41 -16.26
N HIS A 400 -5.04 22.16 -16.33
CA HIS A 400 -6.08 21.63 -15.46
C HIS A 400 -5.52 20.78 -14.31
N ASP A 401 -4.22 20.93 -13.99
CA ASP A 401 -3.54 20.32 -12.86
C ASP A 401 -3.86 18.82 -12.70
N VAL A 402 -3.68 18.06 -13.78
CA VAL A 402 -3.91 16.61 -13.81
C VAL A 402 -2.65 15.90 -13.30
N GLN A 403 -2.72 15.38 -12.07
CA GLN A 403 -1.62 14.66 -11.41
C GLN A 403 -1.76 13.12 -11.47
N GLY A 404 -2.90 12.62 -11.94
CA GLY A 404 -3.20 11.18 -12.04
C GLY A 404 -4.49 10.91 -12.82
N TYR A 405 -4.80 9.64 -13.06
CA TYR A 405 -5.92 9.23 -13.91
C TYR A 405 -6.88 8.25 -13.19
N PRO A 406 -8.20 8.35 -13.39
CA PRO A 406 -8.91 9.47 -14.04
C PRO A 406 -8.96 10.69 -13.12
N THR A 407 -8.84 11.87 -13.71
CA THR A 407 -9.15 13.16 -13.06
C THR A 407 -10.38 13.74 -13.74
N ILE A 408 -11.45 14.00 -13.01
CA ILE A 408 -12.70 14.54 -13.57
C ILE A 408 -12.86 15.99 -13.08
N ARG A 409 -13.00 16.93 -14.02
CA ARG A 409 -13.18 18.36 -13.74
C ARG A 409 -14.56 18.83 -14.19
N ILE A 410 -15.21 19.62 -13.36
CA ILE A 410 -16.48 20.30 -13.66
C ILE A 410 -16.15 21.74 -14.06
N LEU A 411 -16.49 22.10 -15.29
CA LEU A 411 -16.26 23.43 -15.85
C LEU A 411 -17.59 24.19 -15.95
N ARG A 412 -17.63 25.42 -15.42
CA ARG A 412 -18.83 26.27 -15.45
C ARG A 412 -18.56 27.64 -16.05
N GLY A 413 -19.63 28.36 -16.40
CA GLY A 413 -19.55 29.72 -16.93
C GLY A 413 -18.72 29.76 -18.21
N ARG A 414 -18.86 28.72 -19.06
CA ARG A 414 -18.09 28.54 -20.31
C ARG A 414 -16.58 28.37 -20.08
N GLY A 415 -16.22 27.68 -18.99
CA GLY A 415 -14.83 27.42 -18.60
C GLY A 415 -14.20 28.49 -17.73
N ALA A 416 -14.97 29.46 -17.21
CA ALA A 416 -14.50 30.49 -16.30
C ALA A 416 -14.14 29.95 -14.91
N SER A 417 -14.81 28.88 -14.46
CA SER A 417 -14.48 28.17 -13.22
C SER A 417 -14.30 26.68 -13.45
N SER A 418 -13.42 26.07 -12.65
CA SER A 418 -13.07 24.64 -12.70
C SER A 418 -13.06 24.08 -11.27
N HIS A 419 -13.76 22.97 -11.05
CA HIS A 419 -13.83 22.29 -9.75
C HIS A 419 -13.58 20.79 -9.92
N ASP A 420 -13.07 20.16 -8.86
CA ASP A 420 -12.93 18.71 -8.83
C ASP A 420 -14.26 18.01 -8.66
N TYR A 421 -14.40 16.89 -9.37
CA TYR A 421 -15.50 15.97 -9.13
C TYR A 421 -15.17 15.06 -7.94
N ALA A 422 -15.91 15.24 -6.84
CA ALA A 422 -15.79 14.44 -5.62
C ALA A 422 -16.95 13.43 -5.46
N GLY A 423 -17.69 13.14 -6.54
CA GLY A 423 -18.84 12.24 -6.50
C GLY A 423 -18.47 10.75 -6.67
N PRO A 424 -19.46 9.85 -6.55
CA PRO A 424 -19.30 8.42 -6.83
C PRO A 424 -18.95 8.16 -8.31
N ARG A 425 -18.36 7.01 -8.62
CA ARG A 425 -17.91 6.68 -10.00
C ARG A 425 -18.84 5.72 -10.75
N ASP A 426 -19.97 5.34 -10.15
CA ASP A 426 -21.06 4.63 -10.82
C ASP A 426 -22.01 5.62 -11.51
N ALA A 427 -22.70 5.18 -12.57
CA ALA A 427 -23.54 6.01 -13.42
C ALA A 427 -24.64 6.74 -12.63
N ALA A 428 -25.32 6.02 -11.73
CA ALA A 428 -26.39 6.58 -10.90
C ALA A 428 -25.87 7.69 -9.97
N GLY A 429 -24.71 7.45 -9.35
CA GLY A 429 -24.00 8.42 -8.52
C GLY A 429 -23.55 9.66 -9.29
N ILE A 430 -22.99 9.48 -10.49
CA ILE A 430 -22.61 10.57 -11.39
C ILE A 430 -23.83 11.41 -11.77
N VAL A 431 -24.94 10.78 -12.19
CA VAL A 431 -26.18 11.47 -12.56
C VAL A 431 -26.74 12.28 -11.37
N ALA A 432 -26.82 11.66 -10.20
CA ALA A 432 -27.35 12.32 -9.00
C ALA A 432 -26.47 13.49 -8.56
N TYR A 433 -25.15 13.31 -8.58
CA TYR A 433 -24.18 14.35 -8.23
C TYR A 433 -24.23 15.51 -9.23
N LEU A 434 -24.21 15.24 -10.53
CA LEU A 434 -24.18 16.29 -11.55
C LEU A 434 -25.51 17.04 -11.66
N LYS A 435 -26.66 16.39 -11.46
CA LYS A 435 -27.95 17.12 -11.35
C LYS A 435 -27.96 18.07 -10.14
N ARG A 436 -27.41 17.63 -9.00
CA ARG A 436 -27.26 18.49 -7.82
C ARG A 436 -26.31 19.66 -8.10
N GLN A 437 -25.24 19.42 -8.85
CA GLN A 437 -24.28 20.47 -9.23
C GLN A 437 -24.82 21.41 -10.32
N ALA A 438 -25.61 20.94 -11.27
CA ALA A 438 -26.18 21.81 -12.31
C ALA A 438 -27.30 22.73 -11.79
N GLY A 439 -27.96 22.35 -10.69
CA GLY A 439 -28.97 23.18 -10.02
C GLY A 439 -28.39 24.45 -9.36
N PRO A 440 -29.24 25.34 -8.81
CA PRO A 440 -28.77 26.55 -8.14
C PRO A 440 -27.84 26.20 -6.97
N ALA A 441 -26.88 27.08 -6.68
CA ALA A 441 -25.92 26.94 -5.57
C ALA A 441 -26.60 26.59 -4.24
N SER A 442 -27.83 27.07 -4.08
CA SER A 442 -28.64 26.95 -2.90
C SER A 442 -30.12 26.95 -3.30
N VAL A 443 -30.90 26.02 -2.76
CA VAL A 443 -32.34 25.82 -3.03
C VAL A 443 -33.20 26.34 -1.87
N GLU A 444 -34.31 27.03 -2.15
CA GLU A 444 -35.24 27.43 -1.08
C GLU A 444 -35.96 26.21 -0.48
N ILE A 445 -35.97 26.09 0.86
CA ILE A 445 -36.66 24.99 1.56
C ILE A 445 -37.90 25.52 2.29
N ALA A 446 -39.04 24.86 2.06
CA ALA A 446 -40.27 25.06 2.82
C ALA A 446 -40.44 24.14 4.05
N THR A 447 -39.78 22.96 4.12
CA THR A 447 -39.76 22.06 5.31
C THR A 447 -38.41 21.27 5.46
N SER A 448 -37.77 21.32 6.66
CA SER A 448 -36.56 20.65 7.29
C SER A 448 -35.57 19.77 6.46
N PRO A 449 -34.22 19.72 6.71
CA PRO A 449 -33.21 20.75 7.11
C PRO A 449 -31.82 20.74 6.34
N PRO A 450 -30.83 21.70 6.50
CA PRO A 450 -30.87 23.12 6.96
C PRO A 450 -29.79 24.15 6.45
N VAL A 451 -30.12 25.48 6.49
CA VAL A 451 -29.31 26.56 5.87
C VAL A 451 -29.75 28.03 6.15
N GLY A 452 -29.03 29.00 5.55
CA GLY A 452 -29.22 30.47 5.54
C GLY A 452 -30.68 30.95 5.57
N VAL A 453 -30.97 31.81 6.55
CA VAL A 453 -32.26 32.44 6.78
C VAL A 453 -32.19 33.91 6.40
N PHE A 454 -33.02 34.31 5.43
CA PHE A 454 -33.03 35.67 4.91
C PHE A 454 -34.44 36.24 4.94
N PRO A 455 -34.65 37.47 5.45
CA PRO A 455 -35.96 38.11 5.39
C PRO A 455 -36.49 38.30 3.96
N GLU A 456 -35.58 38.55 3.01
CA GLU A 456 -35.86 38.70 1.58
C GLU A 456 -34.80 37.94 0.78
N LEU A 457 -35.20 37.29 -0.32
CA LEU A 457 -34.30 36.56 -1.24
C LEU A 457 -33.62 37.50 -2.24
N SER A 458 -33.15 38.64 -1.72
CA SER A 458 -32.49 39.72 -2.46
C SER A 458 -31.73 40.59 -1.48
N GLY A 459 -30.70 41.30 -1.95
CA GLY A 459 -29.86 42.16 -1.11
C GLY A 459 -28.44 41.63 -0.93
N GLY A 460 -27.56 42.47 -0.38
CA GLY A 460 -26.12 42.21 -0.32
C GLY A 460 -25.77 40.97 0.51
N GLU A 461 -26.50 40.69 1.58
CA GLU A 461 -26.31 39.52 2.44
C GLU A 461 -26.67 38.22 1.72
N PHE A 462 -27.82 38.20 1.02
CA PHE A 462 -28.25 37.04 0.24
C PHE A 462 -27.33 36.79 -0.95
N GLU A 463 -26.93 37.83 -1.69
CA GLU A 463 -25.99 37.72 -2.80
C GLU A 463 -24.61 37.20 -2.34
N SER A 464 -24.13 37.66 -1.18
CA SER A 464 -22.86 37.19 -0.62
C SER A 464 -22.94 35.73 -0.19
N PHE A 465 -24.04 35.32 0.44
CA PHE A 465 -24.29 33.92 0.76
C PHE A 465 -24.38 33.03 -0.49
N MET A 466 -25.09 33.48 -1.55
CA MET A 466 -25.19 32.74 -2.81
C MET A 466 -23.82 32.60 -3.51
N ALA A 467 -22.97 33.63 -3.43
CA ALA A 467 -21.61 33.57 -3.97
C ALA A 467 -20.73 32.56 -3.22
N VAL A 468 -20.78 32.54 -1.88
CA VAL A 468 -20.06 31.55 -1.06
C VAL A 468 -20.61 30.15 -1.29
N ALA A 469 -21.94 30.00 -1.39
CA ALA A 469 -22.58 28.74 -1.73
C ALA A 469 -22.08 28.19 -3.07
N GLU A 470 -21.99 29.04 -4.11
CA GLU A 470 -21.52 28.58 -5.44
C GLU A 470 -20.05 28.14 -5.39
N LYS A 471 -19.22 28.82 -4.59
CA LYS A 471 -17.81 28.45 -4.42
C LYS A 471 -17.62 27.14 -3.65
N MET A 472 -18.42 26.92 -2.60
CA MET A 472 -18.21 25.83 -1.63
C MET A 472 -19.17 24.63 -1.81
N ARG A 473 -20.06 24.64 -2.80
CA ARG A 473 -21.04 23.56 -3.09
C ARG A 473 -20.45 22.19 -3.44
N GLY A 474 -19.13 22.10 -3.63
CA GLY A 474 -18.42 20.82 -3.78
C GLY A 474 -18.36 20.05 -2.46
N ASP A 475 -18.16 20.76 -1.35
CA ASP A 475 -17.87 20.18 -0.04
C ASP A 475 -19.04 20.29 0.95
N TYR A 476 -19.94 21.26 0.73
CA TYR A 476 -21.07 21.56 1.61
C TYR A 476 -22.39 21.66 0.84
N ASP A 477 -23.47 21.18 1.47
CA ASP A 477 -24.82 21.35 0.93
C ASP A 477 -25.42 22.68 1.41
N PHE A 478 -25.54 23.63 0.48
CA PHE A 478 -26.23 24.90 0.72
C PHE A 478 -27.67 24.85 0.21
N ARG A 479 -28.57 25.53 0.90
CA ARG A 479 -29.97 25.79 0.55
C ARG A 479 -30.36 27.11 1.28
N HIS A 480 -31.60 27.59 1.32
CA HIS A 480 -31.95 28.81 2.08
C HIS A 480 -33.43 28.82 2.44
N THR A 481 -33.87 29.74 3.30
CA THR A 481 -35.29 29.92 3.60
C THR A 481 -35.61 31.34 4.05
N THR A 482 -36.87 31.74 3.89
CA THR A 482 -37.43 32.98 4.46
C THR A 482 -38.06 32.76 5.84
N ASP A 483 -38.27 31.51 6.26
CA ASP A 483 -38.91 31.16 7.52
C ASP A 483 -37.95 30.46 8.50
N ALA A 484 -37.52 31.19 9.53
CA ALA A 484 -36.68 30.66 10.60
C ALA A 484 -37.35 29.51 11.38
N GLY A 485 -38.68 29.42 11.37
CA GLY A 485 -39.46 28.36 12.03
C GLY A 485 -39.28 26.97 11.41
N VAL A 486 -38.66 26.89 10.22
CA VAL A 486 -38.40 25.65 9.49
C VAL A 486 -37.05 25.02 9.89
N LEU A 487 -36.17 25.76 10.58
CA LEU A 487 -34.87 25.25 11.02
C LEU A 487 -35.05 24.09 12.02
N PRO A 488 -34.38 22.94 11.80
CA PRO A 488 -34.42 21.85 12.77
C PRO A 488 -33.69 22.31 14.04
N ARG A 489 -34.15 21.86 15.20
CA ARG A 489 -33.48 22.13 16.50
C ARG A 489 -33.28 23.63 16.79
N GLY A 490 -34.02 24.51 16.11
CA GLY A 490 -33.84 25.96 16.18
C GLY A 490 -34.75 26.65 17.19
N ASP A 491 -34.22 27.71 17.81
CA ASP A 491 -35.00 28.69 18.54
C ASP A 491 -35.91 29.46 17.57
N ARG A 492 -37.24 29.39 17.79
CA ARG A 492 -38.26 30.11 17.00
C ARG A 492 -38.09 31.64 17.05
N THR A 493 -37.18 32.14 17.89
CA THR A 493 -36.88 33.56 18.05
C THR A 493 -35.74 34.07 17.15
N ALA A 494 -35.01 33.20 16.44
CA ALA A 494 -33.95 33.63 15.52
C ALA A 494 -34.54 34.47 14.38
N ARG A 495 -34.11 35.74 14.28
CA ARG A 495 -34.50 36.65 13.19
C ARG A 495 -33.31 36.81 12.24
N GLY A 496 -33.55 36.59 10.94
CA GLY A 496 -32.53 36.77 9.91
C GLY A 496 -32.12 38.24 9.72
N PRO A 497 -31.05 38.51 8.95
CA PRO A 497 -30.27 37.54 8.19
C PRO A 497 -29.31 36.72 9.07
N LEU A 498 -29.30 35.39 8.90
CA LEU A 498 -28.46 34.45 9.68
C LEU A 498 -28.01 33.27 8.82
N VAL A 499 -26.76 32.83 8.94
CA VAL A 499 -26.29 31.54 8.42
C VAL A 499 -26.13 30.55 9.57
N ARG A 500 -26.83 29.41 9.50
CA ARG A 500 -26.68 28.31 10.45
C ARG A 500 -26.03 27.11 9.78
N LEU A 501 -24.87 26.71 10.26
CA LEU A 501 -24.18 25.50 9.85
C LEU A 501 -24.61 24.36 10.76
N PHE A 502 -24.95 23.20 10.19
CA PHE A 502 -25.30 22.00 10.94
C PHE A 502 -24.22 20.95 10.79
N LYS A 503 -23.86 20.33 11.91
CA LYS A 503 -22.79 19.34 11.99
C LYS A 503 -23.20 18.16 12.88
N PRO A 504 -22.78 16.92 12.56
CA PRO A 504 -23.11 15.74 13.36
C PRO A 504 -22.17 15.52 14.57
N PHE A 505 -21.26 16.46 14.83
CA PHE A 505 -20.22 16.41 15.88
C PHE A 505 -20.16 17.74 16.64
N ASP A 506 -19.46 17.77 17.78
CA ASP A 506 -19.35 18.94 18.66
C ASP A 506 -20.74 19.54 19.00
N GLU A 507 -20.93 20.85 18.83
CA GLU A 507 -22.28 21.45 18.85
C GLU A 507 -23.05 21.12 17.58
N LEU A 508 -24.29 20.63 17.68
CA LEU A 508 -25.05 20.17 16.51
C LEU A 508 -25.37 21.27 15.48
N PHE A 509 -25.17 22.54 15.84
CA PHE A 509 -25.23 23.68 14.94
C PHE A 509 -24.40 24.87 15.46
N VAL A 510 -23.99 25.76 14.56
CA VAL A 510 -23.34 27.04 14.86
C VAL A 510 -23.94 28.14 13.98
N ASP A 511 -24.13 29.32 14.55
CA ASP A 511 -24.71 30.50 13.91
C ASP A 511 -23.65 31.55 13.57
N SER A 512 -23.80 32.20 12.41
CA SER A 512 -23.06 33.40 12.02
C SER A 512 -24.01 34.46 11.45
N GLN A 513 -23.81 35.71 11.85
CA GLN A 513 -24.49 36.89 11.30
C GLN A 513 -23.53 37.73 10.43
N GLU A 514 -22.36 37.18 10.10
CA GLU A 514 -21.37 37.85 9.26
C GLU A 514 -21.52 37.40 7.81
N PHE A 515 -21.75 38.37 6.92
CA PHE A 515 -22.04 38.15 5.49
C PHE A 515 -20.94 38.67 4.56
N ASP A 516 -19.81 39.12 5.13
CA ASP A 516 -18.60 39.29 4.34
C ASP A 516 -18.18 37.93 3.76
N ARG A 517 -17.80 37.89 2.48
CA ARG A 517 -17.56 36.64 1.76
C ARG A 517 -16.40 35.85 2.37
N ASP A 518 -15.28 36.53 2.65
CA ASP A 518 -14.08 35.90 3.19
C ASP A 518 -14.31 35.43 4.64
N ALA A 519 -15.05 36.22 5.43
CA ALA A 519 -15.41 35.86 6.79
C ALA A 519 -16.36 34.66 6.83
N LEU A 520 -17.36 34.63 5.94
CA LEU A 520 -18.33 33.54 5.86
C LEU A 520 -17.69 32.23 5.39
N GLU A 521 -16.77 32.29 4.42
CA GLU A 521 -15.96 31.13 4.01
C GLU A 521 -15.15 30.56 5.17
N LYS A 522 -14.39 31.42 5.88
CA LYS A 522 -13.60 31.00 7.04
C LYS A 522 -14.46 30.42 8.16
N PHE A 523 -15.64 31.00 8.39
CA PHE A 523 -16.60 30.48 9.36
C PHE A 523 -17.03 29.05 9.02
N ILE A 524 -17.38 28.77 7.76
CA ILE A 524 -17.82 27.44 7.30
C ILE A 524 -16.66 26.44 7.39
N GLU A 525 -15.46 26.82 6.95
CA GLU A 525 -14.28 25.95 6.98
C GLU A 525 -13.83 25.60 8.40
N ALA A 526 -13.82 26.59 9.29
CA ALA A 526 -13.41 26.39 10.68
C ALA A 526 -14.45 25.61 11.48
N SER A 527 -15.74 25.94 11.31
CA SER A 527 -16.83 25.30 12.06
C SER A 527 -17.27 23.96 11.48
N GLY A 528 -17.00 23.71 10.20
CA GLY A 528 -17.34 22.48 9.48
C GLY A 528 -16.34 21.34 9.67
N PHE A 529 -15.24 21.59 10.38
CA PHE A 529 -14.25 20.58 10.72
C PHE A 529 -14.39 20.15 12.20
N PRO A 530 -14.37 18.84 12.52
CA PRO A 530 -14.49 18.37 13.89
C PRO A 530 -13.35 18.85 14.77
N THR A 531 -13.66 19.19 16.03
CA THR A 531 -12.65 19.50 17.05
C THR A 531 -11.75 18.28 17.33
N VAL A 532 -12.36 17.09 17.36
CA VAL A 532 -11.68 15.79 17.43
C VAL A 532 -12.15 14.93 16.27
N VAL A 533 -11.23 14.57 15.38
CA VAL A 533 -11.52 13.73 14.22
C VAL A 533 -11.68 12.27 14.68
N THR A 534 -12.72 11.59 14.21
CA THR A 534 -12.94 10.17 14.52
C THR A 534 -12.34 9.29 13.43
N PHE A 535 -11.51 8.33 13.80
CA PHE A 535 -11.02 7.26 12.93
C PHE A 535 -11.80 5.98 13.20
N ASP A 536 -12.73 5.67 12.30
CA ASP A 536 -13.50 4.42 12.29
C ASP A 536 -13.64 3.88 10.86
N THR A 537 -14.42 2.80 10.70
CA THR A 537 -14.73 2.21 9.39
C THR A 537 -15.85 2.94 8.64
N GLY A 538 -16.38 4.03 9.20
CA GLY A 538 -17.51 4.78 8.65
C GLY A 538 -17.08 5.72 7.51
N PRO A 539 -17.75 5.69 6.34
CA PRO A 539 -17.37 6.55 5.21
C PRO A 539 -17.58 8.05 5.48
N ALA A 540 -18.44 8.40 6.45
CA ALA A 540 -18.71 9.79 6.82
C ALA A 540 -17.50 10.51 7.42
N ASN A 541 -16.61 9.79 8.09
CA ASN A 541 -15.45 10.35 8.77
C ASN A 541 -14.20 10.42 7.88
N GLN A 542 -14.17 9.66 6.78
CA GLN A 542 -13.01 9.53 5.89
C GLN A 542 -12.53 10.88 5.32
N LYS A 543 -13.46 11.77 4.97
CA LYS A 543 -13.11 13.12 4.47
C LYS A 543 -12.37 13.98 5.50
N TYR A 544 -12.69 13.82 6.79
CA TYR A 544 -12.02 14.54 7.87
C TYR A 544 -10.66 13.93 8.20
N LEU A 545 -10.52 12.61 8.07
CA LEU A 545 -9.26 11.90 8.26
C LEU A 545 -8.20 12.32 7.25
N LEU A 546 -8.55 12.42 5.96
CA LEU A 546 -7.61 12.86 4.93
C LEU A 546 -7.06 14.27 5.24
N LYS A 547 -7.96 15.22 5.51
CA LYS A 547 -7.59 16.60 5.87
C LYS A 547 -6.79 16.67 7.19
N TYR A 548 -7.05 15.79 8.15
CA TYR A 548 -6.27 15.69 9.38
C TYR A 548 -4.81 15.31 9.13
N PHE A 549 -4.58 14.31 8.27
CA PHE A 549 -3.22 13.84 7.97
C PHE A 549 -2.45 14.79 7.07
N ASP A 550 -3.12 15.49 6.17
CA ASP A 550 -2.52 16.52 5.30
C ASP A 550 -2.07 17.78 6.06
N ASN A 551 -2.63 18.05 7.24
CA ASN A 551 -2.22 19.19 8.06
C ASN A 551 -0.77 19.03 8.54
N ALA A 552 0.09 20.03 8.33
CA ALA A 552 1.49 20.02 8.76
C ALA A 552 1.70 20.20 10.28
N GLY A 553 0.65 20.49 11.05
CA GLY A 553 0.69 20.66 12.50
C GLY A 553 0.99 19.38 13.30
N THR A 554 1.18 19.56 14.61
CA THR A 554 1.36 18.45 15.55
C THR A 554 0.08 17.60 15.60
N LYS A 555 0.22 16.27 15.66
CA LYS A 555 -0.90 15.33 15.67
C LYS A 555 -0.97 14.62 17.01
N ALA A 556 -2.05 14.84 17.76
CA ALA A 556 -2.37 14.09 18.96
C ALA A 556 -3.43 13.04 18.62
N MET A 557 -3.08 11.76 18.79
CA MET A 557 -3.90 10.61 18.45
C MET A 557 -4.18 9.78 19.70
N LEU A 558 -5.44 9.49 19.97
CA LEU A 558 -5.88 8.60 21.05
C LEU A 558 -6.51 7.36 20.42
N PHE A 559 -5.88 6.20 20.54
CA PHE A 559 -6.46 4.94 20.10
C PHE A 559 -7.05 4.20 21.28
N LEU A 560 -8.28 3.70 21.14
CA LEU A 560 -8.99 2.89 22.12
C LEU A 560 -9.94 1.92 21.42
N SER A 561 -10.49 0.95 22.15
CA SER A 561 -11.67 0.23 21.67
C SER A 561 -12.92 1.05 21.93
N PHE A 562 -13.72 1.34 20.91
CA PHE A 562 -14.98 2.08 21.11
C PHE A 562 -16.04 1.26 21.85
N SER A 563 -15.83 -0.04 21.99
CA SER A 563 -16.62 -0.91 22.86
C SER A 563 -16.13 -0.97 24.32
N ASP A 564 -15.07 -0.27 24.68
CA ASP A 564 -14.60 -0.17 26.08
C ASP A 564 -15.61 0.65 26.91
N ASP A 565 -15.97 0.17 28.11
CA ASP A 565 -16.88 0.86 29.04
C ASP A 565 -16.39 2.26 29.42
N ARG A 566 -15.08 2.52 29.31
CA ARG A 566 -14.43 3.80 29.60
C ARG A 566 -14.37 4.74 28.39
N ALA A 567 -14.82 4.31 27.20
CA ALA A 567 -14.68 5.08 25.97
C ALA A 567 -15.25 6.50 26.06
N GLU A 568 -16.37 6.68 26.77
CA GLU A 568 -16.99 8.00 26.95
C GLU A 568 -16.18 8.92 27.87
N ALA A 569 -15.52 8.36 28.89
CA ALA A 569 -14.61 9.10 29.75
C ALA A 569 -13.38 9.59 28.96
N PHE A 570 -12.80 8.72 28.12
CA PHE A 570 -11.73 9.09 27.19
C PHE A 570 -12.17 10.19 26.23
N ARG A 571 -13.35 10.05 25.60
CA ARG A 571 -13.91 11.07 24.70
C ARG A 571 -14.04 12.41 25.40
N THR A 572 -14.61 12.44 26.60
CA THR A 572 -14.79 13.67 27.38
C THR A 572 -13.45 14.35 27.67
N GLN A 573 -12.48 13.61 28.20
CA GLN A 573 -11.15 14.13 28.56
C GLN A 573 -10.39 14.63 27.33
N PHE A 574 -10.45 13.89 26.22
CA PHE A 574 -9.73 14.25 24.99
C PHE A 574 -10.36 15.44 24.27
N HIS A 575 -11.69 15.59 24.29
CA HIS A 575 -12.36 16.81 23.78
C HIS A 575 -12.05 18.03 24.64
N GLU A 576 -11.99 17.88 25.97
CA GLU A 576 -11.56 18.97 26.85
C GLU A 576 -10.12 19.39 26.55
N ALA A 577 -9.23 18.42 26.31
CA ALA A 577 -7.86 18.71 25.90
C ALA A 577 -7.80 19.43 24.54
N ALA A 578 -8.63 19.02 23.58
CA ALA A 578 -8.70 19.67 22.28
C ALA A 578 -9.19 21.14 22.39
N LYS A 579 -10.14 21.43 23.29
CA LYS A 579 -10.58 22.81 23.56
C LYS A 579 -9.48 23.67 24.16
N GLN A 580 -8.64 23.11 25.04
CA GLN A 580 -7.57 23.85 25.71
C GLN A 580 -6.35 24.07 24.82
N TYR A 581 -5.99 23.10 23.97
CA TYR A 581 -4.68 23.06 23.31
C TYR A 581 -4.71 23.15 21.78
N SER A 582 -5.89 23.22 21.14
CA SER A 582 -6.00 23.37 19.67
C SER A 582 -5.31 24.62 19.13
N ALA A 583 -5.27 25.71 19.90
CA ALA A 583 -4.57 26.95 19.54
C ALA A 583 -3.04 26.78 19.45
N ASN A 584 -2.47 25.70 19.99
CA ASN A 584 -1.03 25.40 19.96
C ASN A 584 -0.59 24.67 18.68
N ASN A 585 -1.37 24.74 17.59
CA ASN A 585 -1.12 24.01 16.35
C ASN A 585 -1.09 22.48 16.54
N ILE A 586 -1.99 21.98 17.41
CA ILE A 586 -2.20 20.56 17.66
C ILE A 586 -3.57 20.17 17.10
N SER A 587 -3.59 19.17 16.23
CA SER A 587 -4.82 18.54 15.74
C SER A 587 -5.09 17.26 16.53
N PHE A 588 -6.36 16.97 16.81
CA PHE A 588 -6.79 15.85 17.65
C PHE A 588 -7.54 14.79 16.86
N LEU A 589 -7.18 13.53 17.07
CA LEU A 589 -7.85 12.37 16.46
C LEU A 589 -8.09 11.28 17.51
N ILE A 590 -9.28 10.70 17.50
CA ILE A 590 -9.66 9.54 18.31
C ILE A 590 -9.97 8.36 17.39
N GLY A 591 -9.28 7.24 17.57
CA GLY A 591 -9.38 6.09 16.67
C GLY A 591 -9.83 4.81 17.35
N ASP A 592 -10.70 4.07 16.67
CA ASP A 592 -11.04 2.72 17.08
C ASP A 592 -9.91 1.75 16.70
N VAL A 593 -9.52 0.89 17.63
CA VAL A 593 -8.44 -0.09 17.42
C VAL A 593 -8.68 -1.00 16.22
N THR A 594 -9.93 -1.41 15.95
CA THR A 594 -10.24 -2.32 14.84
C THR A 594 -10.10 -1.63 13.50
N ALA A 595 -10.43 -0.33 13.42
CA ALA A 595 -10.29 0.48 12.21
C ALA A 595 -8.84 0.96 11.99
N SER A 596 -8.04 1.05 13.06
CA SER A 596 -6.74 1.73 13.04
C SER A 596 -5.54 0.79 12.98
N GLN A 597 -5.72 -0.51 12.74
CA GLN A 597 -4.63 -1.51 12.72
C GLN A 597 -3.48 -1.13 11.78
N GLY A 598 -3.80 -0.65 10.57
CA GLY A 598 -2.77 -0.20 9.61
C GLY A 598 -1.98 1.01 10.12
N ALA A 599 -2.62 1.93 10.84
CA ALA A 599 -1.94 3.08 11.45
C ALA A 599 -1.04 2.62 12.62
N LEU A 600 -1.52 1.72 13.48
CA LEU A 600 -0.72 1.17 14.57
C LEU A 600 0.52 0.45 14.04
N GLN A 601 0.36 -0.39 13.01
CA GLN A 601 1.47 -1.08 12.36
C GLN A 601 2.46 -0.10 11.74
N TYR A 602 1.98 0.92 11.02
CA TYR A 602 2.82 1.96 10.43
C TYR A 602 3.69 2.68 11.47
N PHE A 603 3.15 2.90 12.68
CA PHE A 603 3.89 3.53 13.77
C PHE A 603 4.64 2.55 14.67
N GLY A 604 4.62 1.24 14.38
CA GLY A 604 5.28 0.21 15.19
C GLY A 604 4.63 -0.03 16.56
N LEU A 605 3.36 0.35 16.71
CA LEU A 605 2.56 0.20 17.93
C LEU A 605 1.80 -1.13 17.91
N LYS A 606 1.59 -1.73 19.09
CA LYS A 606 0.87 -3.00 19.23
C LYS A 606 -0.56 -2.76 19.69
N GLU A 607 -1.48 -3.64 19.32
CA GLU A 607 -2.86 -3.60 19.85
C GLU A 607 -2.88 -3.75 21.38
N SER A 608 -1.91 -4.45 21.97
CA SER A 608 -1.76 -4.59 23.42
C SER A 608 -1.46 -3.28 24.14
N ASP A 609 -0.98 -2.26 23.42
CA ASP A 609 -0.66 -0.96 24.00
C ASP A 609 -1.91 -0.10 24.19
N VAL A 610 -3.02 -0.46 23.55
CA VAL A 610 -4.30 0.27 23.55
C VAL A 610 -5.07 0.01 24.86
N PRO A 611 -5.66 1.03 25.53
CA PRO A 611 -5.74 2.44 25.12
C PRO A 611 -4.39 3.16 25.15
N LEU A 612 -4.07 3.92 24.10
CA LEU A 612 -2.80 4.64 24.00
C LEU A 612 -2.99 6.05 23.47
N ILE A 613 -2.18 6.98 23.99
CA ILE A 613 -2.06 8.34 23.45
C ILE A 613 -0.70 8.49 22.76
N PHE A 614 -0.73 9.01 21.54
CA PHE A 614 0.42 9.18 20.66
C PHE A 614 0.45 10.60 20.11
N ILE A 615 1.54 11.33 20.38
CA ILE A 615 1.79 12.68 19.85
C ILE A 615 2.91 12.59 18.83
N LEU A 616 2.60 12.98 17.60
CA LEU A 616 3.55 13.09 16.50
C LEU A 616 3.85 14.57 16.23
N ALA A 617 5.04 15.00 16.62
CA ALA A 617 5.61 16.31 16.32
C ALA A 617 6.58 16.22 15.12
N SER A 618 7.02 17.36 14.59
CA SER A 618 7.85 17.42 13.37
C SER A 618 9.16 16.62 13.42
N LYS A 619 9.76 16.45 14.61
CA LYS A 619 11.03 15.75 14.80
C LYS A 619 11.01 14.71 15.94
N SER A 620 9.86 14.54 16.60
CA SER A 620 9.79 13.75 17.82
C SER A 620 8.44 13.07 17.95
N LYS A 621 8.46 11.91 18.61
CA LYS A 621 7.30 11.09 18.90
C LYS A 621 7.15 11.00 20.41
N TYR A 622 5.93 11.02 20.93
CA TYR A 622 5.65 10.83 22.35
C TYR A 622 4.54 9.82 22.48
N ILE A 623 4.81 8.70 23.14
CA ILE A 623 3.89 7.57 23.24
C ILE A 623 3.68 7.26 24.71
N LYS A 624 2.42 7.14 25.11
CA LYS A 624 2.03 6.60 26.42
C LYS A 624 1.05 5.44 26.20
N PRO A 625 1.53 4.19 26.29
CA PRO A 625 0.69 3.00 26.20
C PRO A 625 -0.13 2.83 27.48
N THR A 626 -1.21 2.06 27.42
CA THR A 626 -2.09 1.72 28.55
C THR A 626 -2.51 2.95 29.37
N VAL A 627 -2.89 4.03 28.69
CA VAL A 627 -3.28 5.30 29.32
C VAL A 627 -4.66 5.16 29.95
N GLU A 628 -4.85 5.74 31.14
CA GLU A 628 -6.17 5.86 31.78
C GLU A 628 -6.83 7.22 31.50
N PRO A 629 -8.17 7.35 31.55
CA PRO A 629 -8.86 8.59 31.16
C PRO A 629 -8.38 9.85 31.87
N ASP A 630 -8.12 9.78 33.17
CA ASP A 630 -7.64 10.89 34.00
C ASP A 630 -6.21 11.32 33.69
N GLN A 631 -5.46 10.50 32.95
CA GLN A 631 -4.07 10.76 32.56
C GLN A 631 -3.94 11.47 31.21
N VAL A 632 -5.01 11.54 30.41
CA VAL A 632 -5.00 12.13 29.06
C VAL A 632 -4.66 13.62 29.10
N LEU A 633 -5.39 14.40 29.90
CA LEU A 633 -5.18 15.84 30.05
C LEU A 633 -3.79 16.17 30.63
N PRO A 634 -3.35 15.56 31.74
CA PRO A 634 -2.00 15.78 32.28
C PRO A 634 -0.89 15.50 31.27
N TYR A 635 -1.01 14.42 30.48
CA TYR A 635 0.03 14.07 29.51
C TYR A 635 0.15 15.10 28.38
N LEU A 636 -0.98 15.59 27.86
CA LEU A 636 -0.99 16.66 26.86
C LEU A 636 -0.45 17.97 27.42
N LYS A 637 -0.75 18.27 28.69
CA LYS A 637 -0.19 19.42 29.39
C LYS A 637 1.34 19.35 29.49
N GLU A 638 1.88 18.21 29.92
CA GLU A 638 3.34 18.00 30.02
C GLU A 638 4.05 18.20 28.68
N TYR A 639 3.42 17.74 27.59
CA TYR A 639 3.89 17.98 26.22
C TYR A 639 3.88 19.48 25.87
N THR A 640 2.76 20.18 26.10
CA THR A 640 2.67 21.62 25.80
C THR A 640 3.59 22.48 26.66
N ASP A 641 3.88 22.05 27.89
CA ASP A 641 4.81 22.71 28.81
C ASP A 641 6.29 22.40 28.44
N GLY A 642 6.54 21.49 27.48
CA GLY A 642 7.88 21.10 27.04
C GLY A 642 8.65 20.24 28.05
N THR A 643 7.95 19.66 29.03
CA THR A 643 8.53 18.84 30.10
C THR A 643 8.59 17.36 29.77
N LEU A 644 7.84 16.93 28.74
CA LEU A 644 7.76 15.54 28.32
C LEU A 644 9.00 15.15 27.50
N ALA A 645 9.61 14.01 27.84
CA ALA A 645 10.72 13.45 27.07
C ALA A 645 10.20 12.73 25.81
N PRO A 646 10.87 12.87 24.66
CA PRO A 646 10.55 12.08 23.46
C PRO A 646 10.59 10.58 23.74
N HIS A 647 9.69 9.84 23.11
CA HIS A 647 9.73 8.39 23.10
C HIS A 647 10.97 7.91 22.33
N VAL A 648 11.70 7.01 22.97
CA VAL A 648 12.86 6.32 22.45
C VAL A 648 12.46 4.86 22.31
N LYS A 649 12.60 4.27 21.12
CA LYS A 649 12.35 2.85 20.91
C LYS A 649 13.35 2.04 21.75
N SER A 650 12.87 1.20 22.65
CA SER A 650 13.71 0.31 23.44
C SER A 650 13.08 -1.08 23.55
N GLU A 651 13.91 -2.10 23.56
CA GLU A 651 13.54 -3.41 24.06
C GLU A 651 13.43 -3.38 25.60
N PRO A 652 12.69 -4.33 26.21
CA PRO A 652 12.65 -4.46 27.66
C PRO A 652 14.04 -4.72 28.23
N ILE A 653 14.34 -4.10 29.37
CA ILE A 653 15.58 -4.38 30.11
C ILE A 653 15.59 -5.87 30.49
N PRO A 654 16.63 -6.65 30.13
CA PRO A 654 16.70 -8.07 30.44
C PRO A 654 16.60 -8.34 31.96
N GLU A 655 15.73 -9.26 32.38
CA GLU A 655 15.58 -9.64 33.81
C GLU A 655 16.86 -10.27 34.38
N VAL A 656 17.63 -10.96 33.52
CA VAL A 656 18.90 -11.60 33.86
C VAL A 656 19.95 -11.19 32.83
N ASN A 657 21.07 -10.64 33.28
CA ASN A 657 22.15 -10.14 32.42
C ASN A 657 23.53 -10.66 32.87
N ASP A 658 23.61 -11.96 33.13
CA ASP A 658 24.79 -12.60 33.73
C ASP A 658 25.83 -13.07 32.71
N GLN A 659 25.53 -12.97 31.42
CA GLN A 659 26.45 -13.39 30.35
C GLN A 659 27.74 -12.56 30.35
N PRO A 660 28.87 -13.11 29.83
CA PRO A 660 30.15 -12.39 29.73
C PRO A 660 30.02 -11.08 28.96
N VAL A 661 29.27 -11.09 27.85
CA VAL A 661 28.90 -9.89 27.09
C VAL A 661 27.53 -9.40 27.58
N LYS A 662 27.48 -8.20 28.16
CA LYS A 662 26.27 -7.62 28.73
C LYS A 662 25.32 -7.11 27.66
N THR A 663 24.04 -7.41 27.79
CA THR A 663 23.01 -6.87 26.88
C THR A 663 22.59 -5.48 27.35
N VAL A 664 22.61 -4.51 26.45
CA VAL A 664 22.22 -3.12 26.65
C VAL A 664 21.07 -2.80 25.71
N VAL A 665 20.07 -2.09 26.23
CA VAL A 665 18.90 -1.59 25.50
C VAL A 665 18.87 -0.06 25.63
N ALA A 666 18.07 0.64 24.83
CA ALA A 666 18.08 2.10 24.85
C ALA A 666 17.74 2.68 26.24
N ASP A 667 16.84 2.03 26.98
CA ASP A 667 16.41 2.47 28.32
C ASP A 667 17.52 2.42 29.39
N ASN A 668 18.48 1.49 29.30
CA ASN A 668 19.56 1.35 30.29
C ASN A 668 20.95 1.75 29.78
N LEU A 669 21.06 2.14 28.50
CA LEU A 669 22.35 2.48 27.88
C LEU A 669 23.10 3.56 28.67
N ARG A 670 22.42 4.63 29.10
CA ARG A 670 23.09 5.69 29.88
C ARG A 670 23.66 5.21 31.19
N GLU A 671 22.97 4.32 31.88
CA GLU A 671 23.42 3.77 33.16
C GLU A 671 24.62 2.83 32.95
N VAL A 672 24.52 1.92 31.99
CA VAL A 672 25.52 0.87 31.75
C VAL A 672 26.78 1.41 31.07
N VAL A 673 26.65 2.38 30.16
CA VAL A 673 27.75 2.89 29.35
C VAL A 673 28.32 4.16 29.96
N PHE A 674 27.52 5.23 30.04
CA PHE A 674 28.03 6.57 30.39
C PHE A 674 28.24 6.76 31.90
N ASN A 675 27.35 6.21 32.73
CA ASN A 675 27.35 6.45 34.18
C ASN A 675 27.93 5.30 35.02
N SER A 676 28.42 4.23 34.39
CA SER A 676 28.91 3.04 35.10
C SER A 676 30.23 3.27 35.85
N GLY A 677 30.98 4.31 35.48
CA GLY A 677 32.34 4.56 35.98
C GLY A 677 33.37 3.53 35.50
N LYS A 678 32.98 2.65 34.59
CA LYS A 678 33.80 1.57 34.02
C LYS A 678 34.25 1.91 32.60
N ASN A 679 35.20 1.13 32.09
CA ASN A 679 35.62 1.15 30.70
C ASN A 679 34.74 0.18 29.91
N VAL A 680 33.88 0.70 29.03
CA VAL A 680 32.84 -0.08 28.35
C VAL A 680 33.14 -0.17 26.86
N LEU A 681 33.35 -1.38 26.34
CA LEU A 681 33.30 -1.63 24.91
C LEU A 681 31.86 -2.04 24.54
N LEU A 682 31.18 -1.23 23.74
CA LEU A 682 29.83 -1.46 23.26
C LEU A 682 29.82 -1.80 21.77
N GLU A 683 29.24 -2.94 21.42
CA GLU A 683 28.88 -3.31 20.05
C GLU A 683 27.42 -2.92 19.76
N PHE A 684 27.19 -2.16 18.69
CA PHE A 684 25.89 -2.07 18.04
C PHE A 684 25.81 -3.13 16.95
N TYR A 685 24.82 -4.02 17.03
CA TYR A 685 24.63 -5.11 16.09
C TYR A 685 23.21 -5.14 15.53
N ALA A 686 23.02 -5.97 14.49
CA ALA A 686 21.71 -6.35 13.96
C ALA A 686 21.57 -7.89 14.04
N PRO A 687 20.43 -8.45 14.44
CA PRO A 687 20.25 -9.90 14.58
C PRO A 687 20.46 -10.71 13.29
N TRP A 688 20.35 -10.07 12.12
CA TRP A 688 20.53 -10.67 10.79
C TRP A 688 21.90 -10.37 10.16
N CYS A 689 22.80 -9.69 10.89
CA CYS A 689 24.08 -9.26 10.36
C CYS A 689 25.14 -10.36 10.48
N GLY A 690 25.56 -10.93 9.36
CA GLY A 690 26.59 -11.99 9.29
C GLY A 690 27.94 -11.60 9.91
N HIS A 691 28.37 -10.33 9.78
CA HIS A 691 29.59 -9.83 10.42
C HIS A 691 29.46 -9.77 11.94
N CYS A 692 28.28 -9.45 12.45
CA CYS A 692 27.96 -9.41 13.86
C CYS A 692 27.98 -10.83 14.46
N HIS A 693 27.42 -11.82 13.74
CA HIS A 693 27.52 -13.23 14.16
C HIS A 693 28.95 -13.74 14.22
N LYS A 694 29.84 -13.30 13.31
CA LYS A 694 31.27 -13.65 13.35
C LYS A 694 32.02 -12.97 14.50
N LEU A 695 31.60 -11.75 14.88
CA LEU A 695 32.22 -10.97 15.95
C LEU A 695 31.75 -11.41 17.34
N ALA A 696 30.51 -11.89 17.47
CA ALA A 696 29.94 -12.37 18.74
C ALA A 696 30.83 -13.35 19.52
N PRO A 697 31.35 -14.45 18.93
CA PRO A 697 32.24 -15.37 19.66
C PRO A 697 33.59 -14.72 20.05
N ILE A 698 34.06 -13.73 19.28
CA ILE A 698 35.30 -13.00 19.56
C ILE A 698 35.09 -12.06 20.75
N LEU A 699 33.96 -11.34 20.81
CA LEU A 699 33.62 -10.50 21.96
C LEU A 699 33.40 -11.34 23.22
N GLU A 700 32.87 -12.55 23.09
CA GLU A 700 32.75 -13.49 24.21
C GLU A 700 34.12 -13.97 24.70
N GLU A 701 35.06 -14.28 23.80
CA GLU A 701 36.45 -14.58 24.13
C GLU A 701 37.16 -13.42 24.85
N VAL A 702 36.98 -12.18 24.35
CA VAL A 702 37.50 -10.96 24.98
C VAL A 702 36.91 -10.79 26.38
N ALA A 703 35.58 -10.94 26.52
CA ALA A 703 34.90 -10.81 27.80
C ALA A 703 35.37 -11.86 28.82
N VAL A 704 35.60 -13.10 28.38
CA VAL A 704 36.16 -14.15 29.23
C VAL A 704 37.61 -13.88 29.61
N SER A 705 38.40 -13.33 28.68
CA SER A 705 39.82 -12.99 28.92
C SER A 705 39.99 -11.82 29.89
N LEU A 706 39.05 -10.88 29.89
CA LEU A 706 39.04 -9.69 30.75
C LEU A 706 38.12 -9.84 31.97
N LYS A 707 37.57 -11.03 32.25
CA LYS A 707 36.60 -11.26 33.33
C LYS A 707 37.11 -10.89 34.74
N ASP A 708 38.43 -10.98 34.95
CA ASP A 708 39.08 -10.68 36.23
C ASP A 708 39.39 -9.18 36.39
N ASP A 709 39.13 -8.38 35.35
CA ASP A 709 39.24 -6.92 35.38
C ASP A 709 37.87 -6.29 35.66
N GLU A 710 37.63 -5.96 36.93
CA GLU A 710 36.35 -5.41 37.38
C GLU A 710 35.99 -4.05 36.77
N ASP A 711 36.98 -3.36 36.17
CA ASP A 711 36.85 -2.04 35.55
C ASP A 711 36.52 -2.10 34.05
N VAL A 712 36.41 -3.28 33.44
CA VAL A 712 36.06 -3.45 32.03
C VAL A 712 34.69 -4.11 31.90
N VAL A 713 33.87 -3.60 30.98
CA VAL A 713 32.61 -4.21 30.57
C VAL A 713 32.59 -4.37 29.06
N ILE A 714 32.30 -5.58 28.60
CA ILE A 714 32.00 -5.84 27.19
C ILE A 714 30.48 -5.93 27.08
N ALA A 715 29.90 -5.13 26.19
CA ALA A 715 28.46 -4.99 26.04
C ALA A 715 28.04 -5.01 24.57
N LYS A 716 26.78 -5.36 24.33
CA LYS A 716 26.15 -5.34 23.00
C LYS A 716 24.74 -4.79 23.07
N MET A 717 24.31 -4.11 22.01
CA MET A 717 22.97 -3.55 21.83
C MET A 717 22.48 -3.82 20.41
N ASP A 718 21.24 -4.29 20.28
CA ASP A 718 20.57 -4.41 18.99
C ASP A 718 20.12 -3.02 18.53
N GLY A 719 20.85 -2.43 17.58
CA GLY A 719 20.55 -1.09 17.05
C GLY A 719 19.33 -1.04 16.14
N THR A 720 18.73 -2.19 15.82
CA THR A 720 17.53 -2.30 14.97
C THR A 720 16.25 -2.34 15.81
N ALA A 721 16.35 -2.92 17.00
CA ALA A 721 15.28 -3.00 17.97
C ALA A 721 15.27 -1.81 18.95
N ASN A 722 16.37 -1.06 19.05
CA ASN A 722 16.54 0.06 19.97
C ASN A 722 17.04 1.32 19.25
N ASP A 723 16.50 2.49 19.59
CA ASP A 723 16.98 3.77 19.10
C ASP A 723 18.36 4.08 19.68
N VAL A 724 19.30 4.43 18.80
CA VAL A 724 20.69 4.72 19.16
C VAL A 724 20.86 6.22 19.47
N PRO A 725 21.47 6.60 20.60
CA PRO A 725 21.75 8.01 20.90
C PRO A 725 22.65 8.66 19.84
N SER A 726 22.42 9.94 19.55
CA SER A 726 23.19 10.69 18.55
C SER A 726 24.69 10.84 18.87
N ASP A 727 25.10 10.55 20.10
CA ASP A 727 26.51 10.46 20.50
C ASP A 727 27.27 9.37 19.71
N PHE A 728 26.56 8.35 19.22
CA PHE A 728 27.11 7.26 18.40
C PHE A 728 26.73 7.45 16.93
N ALA A 729 27.73 7.61 16.07
CA ALA A 729 27.56 7.71 14.62
C ALA A 729 27.47 6.31 13.98
N VAL A 730 26.42 5.56 14.31
CA VAL A 730 26.20 4.20 13.77
C VAL A 730 25.65 4.29 12.34
N GLU A 731 26.53 4.10 11.37
CA GLU A 731 26.19 4.08 9.93
C GLU A 731 25.97 2.66 9.39
N GLY A 732 26.31 1.63 10.17
CA GLY A 732 26.18 0.22 9.79
C GLY A 732 26.43 -0.74 10.95
N TYR A 733 26.35 -2.04 10.68
CA TYR A 733 26.54 -3.08 11.70
C TYR A 733 27.62 -4.09 11.29
N PRO A 734 28.50 -4.54 12.21
CA PRO A 734 28.63 -4.08 13.60
C PRO A 734 29.48 -2.81 13.72
N SER A 735 28.99 -1.84 14.49
CA SER A 735 29.75 -0.65 14.91
C SER A 735 30.18 -0.81 16.37
N MET A 736 31.45 -0.58 16.68
CA MET A 736 31.95 -0.67 18.05
C MET A 736 32.43 0.68 18.56
N TYR A 737 32.12 0.94 19.81
CA TYR A 737 32.54 2.13 20.53
C TYR A 737 33.10 1.75 21.88
N PHE A 738 34.17 2.43 22.28
CA PHE A 738 34.74 2.31 23.61
C PHE A 738 34.52 3.60 24.38
N TYR A 739 33.87 3.48 25.52
CA TYR A 739 33.70 4.57 26.48
C TYR A 739 34.62 4.34 27.67
N SER A 740 35.59 5.23 27.88
CA SER A 740 36.51 5.11 29.01
C SER A 740 35.89 5.65 30.29
N SER A 741 36.35 5.16 31.45
CA SER A 741 35.94 5.68 32.77
C SER A 741 36.28 7.16 32.98
N GLY A 742 37.20 7.71 32.17
CA GLY A 742 37.56 9.12 32.12
C GLY A 742 36.66 9.98 31.23
N GLY A 743 35.64 9.39 30.60
CA GLY A 743 34.63 10.08 29.80
C GLY A 743 34.92 10.19 28.29
N ASN A 744 35.94 9.49 27.78
CA ASN A 744 36.29 9.54 26.36
C ASN A 744 35.50 8.48 25.57
N LEU A 745 34.77 8.91 24.55
CA LEU A 745 34.10 8.04 23.58
C LEU A 745 34.96 7.90 22.32
N LEU A 746 35.35 6.67 21.97
CA LEU A 746 36.23 6.37 20.83
C LEU A 746 35.57 5.32 19.93
N PRO A 747 35.43 5.56 18.60
CA PRO A 747 35.06 4.51 17.66
C PRO A 747 36.19 3.49 17.53
N TYR A 748 35.84 2.23 17.25
CA TYR A 748 36.79 1.13 17.09
C TYR A 748 36.40 0.17 15.97
N ASP A 749 37.38 -0.20 15.13
CA ASP A 749 37.15 -0.99 13.90
C ASP A 749 37.81 -2.37 13.89
N GLY A 750 38.67 -2.68 14.87
CA GLY A 750 39.42 -3.95 14.91
C GLY A 750 38.52 -5.16 15.11
N ARG A 751 38.98 -6.35 14.70
CA ARG A 751 38.11 -7.54 14.56
C ARG A 751 38.68 -8.83 15.16
N THR A 752 39.83 -8.76 15.84
CA THR A 752 40.43 -9.92 16.54
C THR A 752 40.44 -9.71 18.05
N ALA A 753 40.47 -10.80 18.82
CA ALA A 753 40.45 -10.72 20.28
C ALA A 753 41.69 -9.99 20.81
N GLU A 754 42.87 -10.24 20.24
CA GLU A 754 44.11 -9.58 20.63
C GLU A 754 44.07 -8.07 20.37
N GLU A 755 43.61 -7.65 19.18
CA GLU A 755 43.49 -6.22 18.84
C GLU A 755 42.51 -5.50 19.77
N ILE A 756 41.40 -6.17 20.14
CA ILE A 756 40.39 -5.60 21.03
C ILE A 756 40.97 -5.44 22.44
N ILE A 757 41.64 -6.47 22.97
CA ILE A 757 42.26 -6.45 24.30
C ILE A 757 43.34 -5.37 24.38
N ASP A 758 44.20 -5.29 23.36
CA ASP A 758 45.25 -4.28 23.28
C ASP A 758 44.66 -2.87 23.21
N PHE A 759 43.61 -2.67 22.42
CA PHE A 759 42.92 -1.39 22.33
C PHE A 759 42.27 -0.98 23.65
N ILE A 760 41.54 -1.88 24.30
CA ILE A 760 40.95 -1.62 25.62
C ILE A 760 42.04 -1.24 26.60
N THR A 761 43.11 -2.04 26.70
CA THR A 761 44.21 -1.84 27.65
C THR A 761 44.93 -0.52 27.44
N LYS A 762 45.13 -0.10 26.18
CA LYS A 762 45.77 1.17 25.83
C LYS A 762 44.92 2.40 26.16
N ASN A 763 43.60 2.27 26.11
CA ASN A 763 42.68 3.40 26.21
C ASN A 763 41.91 3.46 27.54
N LYS A 764 42.19 2.55 28.49
CA LYS A 764 41.57 2.61 29.84
C LYS A 764 41.77 3.98 30.46
N GLY A 765 40.67 4.58 30.92
CA GLY A 765 40.74 5.75 31.77
C GLY A 765 41.20 5.36 33.17
N SER A 766 42.00 6.21 33.81
CA SER A 766 42.18 6.14 35.26
C SER A 766 40.92 6.67 35.92
N ARG A 767 40.38 5.96 36.93
CA ARG A 767 39.25 6.45 37.72
C ARG A 767 39.57 7.86 38.23
N PRO A 768 38.60 8.80 38.24
CA PRO A 768 38.82 10.12 38.83
C PRO A 768 39.10 9.96 40.34
N GLY A 769 40.38 9.88 40.70
CA GLY A 769 40.83 9.69 42.09
C GLY A 769 42.17 8.95 42.28
N GLU A 770 42.67 8.18 41.31
CA GLU A 770 43.96 7.49 41.42
C GLU A 770 45.08 8.27 40.73
N ALA A 771 45.74 9.14 41.50
CA ALA A 771 47.03 9.70 41.12
C ALA A 771 48.14 8.69 41.45
N THR A 772 48.86 8.23 40.43
CA THR A 772 50.17 7.58 40.63
C THR A 772 51.27 8.37 39.94
N THR A 773 52.30 8.61 40.74
CA THR A 773 53.48 9.45 40.53
C THR A 773 54.52 8.87 39.56
N THR A 774 55.04 9.73 38.66
CA THR A 774 56.37 9.77 38.00
C THR A 774 56.76 8.59 37.09
N GLU A 775 57.30 8.77 35.87
CA GLU A 775 58.50 9.54 35.51
C GLU A 775 58.44 10.18 34.10
N SER A 776 59.18 11.29 33.97
CA SER A 776 59.40 12.10 32.78
C SER A 776 60.32 11.45 31.74
N VAL A 777 59.96 11.54 30.46
CA VAL A 777 60.91 11.65 29.35
C VAL A 777 60.49 12.82 28.46
N LYS A 778 61.36 13.83 28.43
CA LYS A 778 61.42 14.87 27.40
C LYS A 778 61.67 14.21 26.05
N ASP A 779 60.92 14.57 25.02
CA ASP A 779 61.45 15.21 23.82
C ASP A 779 60.34 15.45 22.78
N GLU A 780 60.55 16.47 21.96
CA GLU A 780 59.79 16.85 20.76
C GLU A 780 58.52 17.71 20.92
N LEU A 781 58.68 18.80 21.68
CA LEU A 781 58.07 20.09 21.34
C LEU A 781 58.96 20.77 20.29
N GLY A 782 58.70 20.49 19.01
CA GLY A 782 59.38 21.16 17.89
C GLY A 782 59.00 20.59 16.52
N SER A 783 58.06 21.25 15.84
CA SER A 783 57.95 21.39 14.37
C SER A 783 56.56 21.22 13.73
N TRP A 784 55.52 21.91 14.23
CA TRP A 784 54.29 22.11 13.44
C TRP A 784 53.77 23.56 13.38
N GLU A 785 54.58 24.55 13.78
CA GLU A 785 54.41 25.92 13.29
C GLU A 785 55.33 26.14 12.09
N LEU A 786 54.74 26.08 10.89
CA LEU A 786 55.22 26.52 9.55
C LEU A 786 55.10 25.41 8.50
N GLN A 787 53.91 25.26 7.90
CA GLN A 787 53.77 25.12 6.44
C GLN A 787 52.31 25.17 5.93
N VAL A 788 51.47 26.07 6.45
CA VAL A 788 50.32 26.61 5.70
C VAL A 788 50.74 27.92 5.04
N SER A 789 51.55 27.81 3.99
CA SER A 789 51.90 28.91 3.08
C SER A 789 52.53 28.32 1.80
N LYS A 790 51.70 27.66 0.98
CA LYS A 790 51.99 27.53 -0.46
C LYS A 790 50.74 27.31 -1.31
N TYR A 791 49.77 28.21 -1.13
CA TYR A 791 49.13 28.88 -2.26
C TYR A 791 49.68 30.32 -2.32
N MET A 792 50.99 30.39 -2.57
CA MET A 792 51.71 31.37 -3.39
C MET A 792 53.00 30.72 -3.86
#